data_AF-A0ABD2Q2J3-F1
#
_entry.id   AF-A0ABD2Q2J3-F1
#
_cell.length_a   1.000
_cell.length_b   1.000
_cell.length_c   1.000
_cell.angle_alpha   90.00
_cell.angle_beta   90.00
_cell.angle_gamma   90.00
#
_symmetry.space_group_name_H-M   'P 1'
#
loop_
_entity.id
_entity.type
_entity.pdbx_description
1 polymer ?
#
loop_
_entity_poly.entity_id
_entity_poly.type
_entity_poly.pdbx_seq_one_letter_code
_entity_poly.pdbx_strand_id
1 'polypeptide(L)'
;MERQQMGFSISGHNKSNLDPKIIKSYCQKHWHQVQDLEKCNKLIQEMLAWKHRFEIFNFDSDGIDEFDGKLLSCLLAESKRRDPRMFGKKAVYDKININHLSISMALNRPDVAEQKVFVEQVLWEKETNDIFPFVLDAMLFNRTKFVQVFIDKGFSFEEIMTCEVLEELYSKAVKYESIPTPELEKLIILINNKVPKRITLDLLGRALKRLMGSLYTPLYTQPEFIRKYTAELAKEGKSVEIQSQSFDDGKLDEYSEEEENEKLFNQPYRELFLWSLLTRRTEMAELFLLQVRDTLPCALMAAMLLRKLKRLNESDSDAEFFDSIADKFEKYALGVVNECYQVNPAKARECIIREQPLYGDQSSLILAASGNSISFMAHTLCQDYLETVWFHTLDRRRTTMQVVFSFDSLSKKLVLSLILGLTIPPLVPVVMSYREDIYETVADEGRGLNLSFNYAKLSKKDKFRIFMQKLRDFYLAPQVRFAYNLIAYVSFLVYFTFVLLFGIHEESTDVTFSQIILIFWVITLAIEEIRQAVFSSTGLSEYVKDLWNALDLSGVGFFCFGLLMLILTLYDQQANTLFMSVWPMEPIYAYKGDFLRMSRIALSISLFLFFMRVLQFYSVSKLLGPMIVMIQKMIVKDLVPFMAIFLVFTVAYAVLQWAVTFKPVSGLPLSAQARALFQAIQISYLQTFNDLNVDTITGGSNFNLI
;
A
#
# COMPACT_ATOMS: atom_id res chain seq x y z
N MET A 1 -34.64 -8.01 -63.23
CA MET A 1 -34.66 -6.74 -63.97
C MET A 1 -35.98 -5.98 -63.80
N GLU A 2 -36.55 -5.91 -62.59
CA GLU A 2 -37.71 -5.02 -62.26
C GLU A 2 -37.60 -4.53 -60.79
N ARG A 3 -36.43 -4.02 -60.40
CA ARG A 3 -36.21 -3.44 -59.05
C ARG A 3 -35.50 -2.08 -59.06
N GLN A 4 -35.44 -1.40 -60.21
CA GLN A 4 -34.68 -0.16 -60.38
C GLN A 4 -35.48 1.04 -60.91
N GLN A 5 -36.82 1.08 -60.73
CA GLN A 5 -37.63 2.21 -61.19
C GLN A 5 -38.52 2.91 -60.15
N MET A 6 -38.27 2.71 -58.85
CA MET A 6 -38.89 3.53 -57.81
C MET A 6 -37.82 3.99 -56.83
N GLY A 7 -37.08 5.04 -57.23
CA GLY A 7 -36.19 5.77 -56.36
C GLY A 7 -37.00 6.56 -55.33
N PHE A 8 -37.23 5.97 -54.16
CA PHE A 8 -37.57 6.70 -52.94
C PHE A 8 -36.54 6.34 -51.88
N SER A 9 -35.38 7.01 -51.92
CA SER A 9 -34.58 7.17 -50.71
C SER A 9 -35.34 8.18 -49.85
N ILE A 10 -36.04 7.71 -48.82
CA ILE A 10 -36.56 8.60 -47.77
C ILE A 10 -35.35 8.98 -46.90
N SER A 11 -34.53 9.89 -47.42
CA SER A 11 -33.57 10.63 -46.60
C SER A 11 -34.36 11.47 -45.59
N GLY A 12 -33.99 11.36 -44.31
CA GLY A 12 -34.72 11.83 -43.12
C GLY A 12 -35.05 13.32 -42.98
N HIS A 13 -35.09 14.11 -44.07
CA HIS A 13 -35.39 15.54 -44.02
C HIS A 13 -36.73 15.99 -44.60
N ASN A 14 -37.54 15.13 -45.22
CA ASN A 14 -38.87 15.52 -45.72
C ASN A 14 -40.02 14.78 -45.02
N LYS A 15 -40.26 15.11 -43.74
CA LYS A 15 -41.54 14.85 -43.04
C LYS A 15 -42.64 15.87 -43.42
N SER A 16 -42.40 16.73 -44.41
CA SER A 16 -43.30 17.80 -44.85
C SER A 16 -44.11 17.37 -46.07
N ASN A 17 -45.38 17.01 -45.81
CA ASN A 17 -46.49 16.90 -46.75
C ASN A 17 -46.47 15.69 -47.68
N LEU A 18 -46.98 14.55 -47.18
CA LEU A 18 -47.54 13.55 -48.08
C LEU A 18 -48.80 14.13 -48.73
N ASP A 19 -48.83 14.11 -50.06
CA ASP A 19 -49.95 14.61 -50.84
C ASP A 19 -51.21 13.74 -50.60
N PRO A 20 -52.40 14.32 -50.37
CA PRO A 20 -53.65 13.57 -50.19
C PRO A 20 -53.95 12.61 -51.35
N LYS A 21 -53.46 12.93 -52.55
CA LYS A 21 -53.61 12.07 -53.74
C LYS A 21 -52.79 10.79 -53.62
N ILE A 22 -51.60 10.86 -53.01
CA ILE A 22 -50.72 9.70 -52.80
C ILE A 22 -51.36 8.75 -51.79
N ILE A 23 -51.83 9.28 -50.66
CA ILE A 23 -52.55 8.51 -49.63
C ILE A 23 -53.78 7.82 -50.24
N LYS A 24 -54.57 8.57 -51.03
CA LYS A 24 -55.75 8.05 -51.73
C LYS A 24 -55.40 6.89 -52.67
N SER A 25 -54.34 7.05 -53.48
CA SER A 25 -53.89 6.01 -54.43
C SER A 25 -53.35 4.76 -53.72
N TYR A 26 -52.68 4.93 -52.58
CA TYR A 26 -52.09 3.83 -51.82
C TYR A 26 -53.17 3.01 -51.09
N CYS A 27 -54.16 3.67 -50.49
CA CYS A 27 -55.31 3.02 -49.86
C CYS A 27 -56.13 2.21 -50.88
N GLN A 28 -56.36 2.76 -52.10
CA GLN A 28 -57.07 2.06 -53.17
C GLN A 28 -56.34 0.82 -53.70
N LYS A 29 -55.00 0.85 -53.69
CA LYS A 29 -54.17 -0.26 -54.21
C LYS A 29 -54.12 -1.45 -53.26
N HIS A 30 -54.11 -1.21 -51.95
CA HIS A 30 -53.90 -2.25 -50.94
C HIS A 30 -55.15 -2.66 -50.16
N TRP A 31 -56.21 -1.83 -50.15
CA TRP A 31 -57.47 -2.13 -49.44
C TRP A 31 -58.69 -1.93 -50.35
N HIS A 32 -59.26 -3.05 -50.83
CA HIS A 32 -60.37 -3.05 -51.78
C HIS A 32 -61.77 -2.83 -51.16
N GLN A 33 -61.90 -2.80 -49.82
CA GLN A 33 -63.20 -2.74 -49.10
C GLN A 33 -63.36 -1.52 -48.18
N VAL A 34 -62.80 -0.37 -48.52
CA VAL A 34 -62.94 0.85 -47.69
C VAL A 34 -64.21 1.62 -48.08
N GLN A 35 -65.20 1.69 -47.20
CA GLN A 35 -66.48 2.37 -47.45
C GLN A 35 -66.36 3.90 -47.59
N ASP A 36 -65.47 4.55 -46.81
CA ASP A 36 -65.31 6.01 -46.78
C ASP A 36 -63.83 6.43 -46.94
N LEU A 37 -63.31 6.32 -48.16
CA LEU A 37 -61.92 6.63 -48.48
C LEU A 37 -61.55 8.11 -48.20
N GLU A 38 -62.52 9.03 -48.27
CA GLU A 38 -62.32 10.46 -47.96
C GLU A 38 -62.18 10.73 -46.46
N LYS A 39 -62.90 10.00 -45.61
CA LYS A 39 -62.77 10.12 -44.14
C LYS A 39 -61.42 9.58 -43.68
N CYS A 40 -60.98 8.44 -44.22
CA CYS A 40 -59.64 7.91 -43.92
C CYS A 40 -58.53 8.90 -44.31
N ASN A 41 -58.66 9.55 -45.47
CA ASN A 41 -57.68 10.55 -45.89
C ASN A 41 -57.67 11.77 -44.94
N LYS A 42 -58.84 12.25 -44.50
CA LYS A 42 -58.94 13.30 -43.48
C LYS A 42 -58.30 12.91 -42.15
N LEU A 43 -58.58 11.71 -41.65
CA LEU A 43 -58.00 11.20 -40.39
C LEU A 43 -56.47 11.07 -40.47
N ILE A 44 -55.94 10.56 -41.59
CA ILE A 44 -54.49 10.45 -41.80
C ILE A 44 -53.87 11.85 -41.88
N GLN A 45 -54.53 12.81 -42.53
CA GLN A 45 -54.07 14.19 -42.55
C GLN A 45 -54.10 14.85 -41.17
N GLU A 46 -55.13 14.59 -40.37
CA GLU A 46 -55.21 15.02 -38.97
C GLU A 46 -54.09 14.39 -38.13
N MET A 47 -53.81 13.09 -38.30
CA MET A 47 -52.68 12.42 -37.65
C MET A 47 -51.34 13.03 -38.08
N LEU A 48 -51.14 13.25 -39.39
CA LEU A 48 -49.94 13.88 -39.94
C LEU A 48 -49.77 15.34 -39.51
N ALA A 49 -50.83 16.02 -39.06
CA ALA A 49 -50.71 17.34 -38.44
C ALA A 49 -50.08 17.27 -37.03
N TRP A 50 -50.16 16.11 -36.37
CA TRP A 50 -49.66 15.87 -35.01
C TRP A 50 -48.28 15.19 -35.03
N LYS A 51 -47.37 15.67 -35.89
CA LYS A 51 -46.03 15.11 -36.17
C LYS A 51 -45.11 14.85 -34.97
N HIS A 52 -45.40 15.51 -33.84
CA HIS A 52 -44.63 15.43 -32.61
C HIS A 52 -45.12 14.31 -31.67
N ARG A 53 -46.23 13.64 -31.99
CA ARG A 53 -46.82 12.56 -31.16
C ARG A 53 -46.54 11.16 -31.65
N PHE A 54 -45.98 11.02 -32.85
CA PHE A 54 -45.66 9.72 -33.42
C PHE A 54 -44.27 9.74 -34.07
N GLU A 55 -43.53 8.66 -33.87
CA GLU A 55 -42.32 8.33 -34.58
C GLU A 55 -42.54 7.07 -35.41
N ILE A 56 -41.76 6.93 -36.47
CA ILE A 56 -41.82 5.79 -37.38
C ILE A 56 -40.58 4.95 -37.09
N PHE A 57 -40.82 3.72 -36.65
CA PHE A 57 -39.79 2.70 -36.52
C PHE A 57 -39.86 1.79 -37.75
N ASN A 58 -38.75 1.69 -38.46
CA ASN A 58 -38.63 0.89 -39.66
C ASN A 58 -37.69 -0.30 -39.38
N PHE A 59 -38.26 -1.50 -39.42
CA PHE A 59 -37.55 -2.75 -39.10
C PHE A 59 -36.32 -3.03 -39.98
N ASP A 60 -36.26 -2.47 -41.20
CA ASP A 60 -35.16 -2.73 -42.13
C ASP A 60 -33.98 -1.76 -41.98
N SER A 61 -34.22 -0.55 -41.45
CA SER A 61 -33.20 0.50 -41.34
C SER A 61 -32.77 0.78 -39.90
N ASP A 62 -33.66 0.52 -38.94
CA ASP A 62 -33.43 0.82 -37.54
C ASP A 62 -33.08 -0.49 -36.81
N GLY A 63 -32.01 -0.45 -36.00
CA GLY A 63 -31.67 -1.59 -35.14
C GLY A 63 -32.73 -1.84 -34.07
N ILE A 64 -32.87 -3.09 -33.61
CA ILE A 64 -33.79 -3.46 -32.52
C ILE A 64 -33.49 -2.64 -31.25
N ASP A 65 -32.22 -2.34 -30.99
CA ASP A 65 -31.76 -1.56 -29.83
C ASP A 65 -32.19 -0.07 -29.86
N GLU A 66 -32.61 0.42 -31.04
CA GLU A 66 -33.11 1.78 -31.24
C GLU A 66 -34.60 1.91 -30.95
N PHE A 67 -35.35 0.80 -30.90
CA PHE A 67 -36.79 0.81 -30.67
C PHE A 67 -37.16 1.53 -29.36
N ASP A 68 -36.50 1.16 -28.26
CA ASP A 68 -36.71 1.79 -26.95
C ASP A 68 -36.34 3.27 -26.96
N GLY A 69 -35.28 3.65 -27.71
CA GLY A 69 -34.88 5.03 -27.91
C GLY A 69 -35.91 5.84 -28.71
N LYS A 70 -36.58 5.21 -29.67
CA LYS A 70 -37.69 5.78 -30.47
C LYS A 70 -39.04 5.76 -29.75
N LEU A 71 -39.20 4.93 -28.73
CA LEU A 71 -40.36 5.00 -27.83
C LEU A 71 -40.19 6.19 -26.87
N LEU A 72 -39.00 6.29 -26.28
CA LEU A 72 -38.58 7.37 -25.39
C LEU A 72 -38.67 8.74 -26.07
N SER A 73 -38.14 8.85 -27.27
CA SER A 73 -38.24 10.06 -28.09
C SER A 73 -39.67 10.58 -28.26
N CYS A 74 -40.62 9.67 -28.46
CA CYS A 74 -42.03 9.94 -28.64
C CYS A 74 -42.63 10.52 -27.36
N LEU A 75 -42.30 9.91 -26.21
CA LEU A 75 -42.68 10.41 -24.88
C LEU A 75 -42.08 11.79 -24.60
N LEU A 76 -40.81 11.99 -24.95
CA LEU A 76 -40.07 13.24 -24.76
C LEU A 76 -40.60 14.36 -25.69
N ALA A 77 -41.09 14.02 -26.89
CA ALA A 77 -41.63 14.98 -27.86
C ALA A 77 -43.00 15.53 -27.45
N GLU A 78 -43.86 14.74 -26.80
CA GLU A 78 -45.15 15.21 -26.28
C GLU A 78 -45.00 16.26 -25.16
N SER A 79 -44.01 16.06 -24.30
CA SER A 79 -43.81 16.89 -23.11
C SER A 79 -43.33 18.32 -23.46
N LYS A 80 -42.62 18.50 -24.59
CA LYS A 80 -42.16 19.82 -25.10
C LYS A 80 -43.27 20.82 -25.45
N ARG A 81 -44.55 20.42 -25.51
CA ARG A 81 -45.67 21.27 -25.97
C ARG A 81 -46.76 21.55 -24.93
N ARG A 82 -46.63 21.10 -23.67
CA ARG A 82 -47.57 21.52 -22.61
C ARG A 82 -47.46 23.05 -22.42
N ASP A 83 -48.62 23.69 -22.35
CA ASP A 83 -48.86 25.10 -22.68
C ASP A 83 -47.93 26.11 -21.94
N PRO A 84 -47.14 26.94 -22.66
CA PRO A 84 -46.31 28.01 -22.08
C PRO A 84 -47.09 29.19 -21.48
N ARG A 85 -48.42 29.13 -21.48
CA ARG A 85 -49.32 30.25 -21.13
C ARG A 85 -49.79 30.22 -19.67
N MET A 86 -49.57 29.14 -18.93
CA MET A 86 -49.99 29.00 -17.53
C MET A 86 -48.90 29.35 -16.50
N PHE A 87 -47.61 29.26 -16.87
CA PHE A 87 -46.47 29.55 -16.00
C PHE A 87 -45.30 30.10 -16.84
N GLY A 88 -44.48 30.98 -16.27
CA GLY A 88 -43.45 31.75 -16.98
C GLY A 88 -42.52 30.92 -17.88
N LYS A 89 -42.20 31.47 -19.06
CA LYS A 89 -41.50 30.82 -20.20
C LYS A 89 -40.12 30.23 -19.92
N LYS A 90 -39.53 30.33 -18.73
CA LYS A 90 -38.20 29.77 -18.39
C LYS A 90 -38.34 28.53 -17.50
N ALA A 91 -39.01 28.69 -16.35
CA ALA A 91 -39.29 27.62 -15.39
C ALA A 91 -40.03 26.40 -15.98
N VAL A 92 -40.83 26.59 -17.05
CA VAL A 92 -41.52 25.48 -17.73
C VAL A 92 -40.55 24.62 -18.55
N TYR A 93 -39.56 25.21 -19.22
CA TYR A 93 -38.59 24.44 -20.01
C TYR A 93 -37.63 23.69 -19.10
N ASP A 94 -37.21 24.29 -17.99
CA ASP A 94 -36.35 23.65 -16.99
C ASP A 94 -37.06 22.44 -16.39
N LYS A 95 -38.34 22.59 -16.00
CA LYS A 95 -39.13 21.48 -15.43
C LYS A 95 -39.42 20.36 -16.43
N ILE A 96 -39.61 20.69 -17.71
CA ILE A 96 -39.77 19.71 -18.79
C ILE A 96 -38.46 18.95 -19.01
N ASN A 97 -37.33 19.64 -19.09
CA ASN A 97 -36.01 19.03 -19.27
C ASN A 97 -35.59 18.18 -18.08
N ILE A 98 -35.94 18.59 -16.85
CA ILE A 98 -35.76 17.82 -15.62
C ILE A 98 -36.59 16.53 -15.67
N ASN A 99 -37.86 16.59 -16.08
CA ASN A 99 -38.67 15.38 -16.25
C ASN A 99 -38.14 14.48 -17.37
N HIS A 100 -37.57 15.05 -18.42
CA HIS A 100 -36.92 14.28 -19.48
C HIS A 100 -35.67 13.57 -18.98
N LEU A 101 -34.85 14.27 -18.20
CA LEU A 101 -33.67 13.70 -17.56
C LEU A 101 -34.07 12.57 -16.62
N SER A 102 -35.09 12.79 -15.76
CA SER A 102 -35.57 11.78 -14.83
C SER A 102 -36.08 10.51 -15.53
N ILE A 103 -36.84 10.65 -16.63
CA ILE A 103 -37.31 9.53 -17.45
C ILE A 103 -36.13 8.81 -18.11
N SER A 104 -35.20 9.54 -18.73
CA SER A 104 -34.03 8.95 -19.39
C SER A 104 -33.14 8.19 -18.40
N MET A 105 -32.98 8.72 -17.19
CA MET A 105 -32.25 8.11 -16.10
C MET A 105 -32.97 6.86 -15.58
N ALA A 106 -34.27 6.92 -15.33
CA ALA A 106 -35.07 5.76 -14.91
C ALA A 106 -34.96 4.59 -15.91
N LEU A 107 -34.86 4.90 -17.20
CA LEU A 107 -34.71 3.92 -18.28
C LEU A 107 -33.26 3.57 -18.61
N ASN A 108 -32.29 4.14 -17.88
CA ASN A 108 -30.85 3.93 -18.05
C ASN A 108 -30.35 4.12 -19.50
N ARG A 109 -30.87 5.14 -20.21
CA ARG A 109 -30.52 5.48 -21.60
C ARG A 109 -29.77 6.81 -21.71
N PRO A 110 -28.44 6.82 -21.52
CA PRO A 110 -27.63 8.04 -21.53
C PRO A 110 -27.52 8.67 -22.93
N ASP A 111 -27.58 7.84 -23.97
CA ASP A 111 -27.57 8.24 -25.38
C ASP A 111 -28.78 9.13 -25.74
N VAL A 112 -29.97 8.76 -25.26
CA VAL A 112 -31.19 9.55 -25.45
C VAL A 112 -31.11 10.86 -24.67
N ALA A 113 -30.53 10.83 -23.46
CA ALA A 113 -30.32 12.03 -22.66
C ALA A 113 -29.36 13.01 -23.36
N GLU A 114 -28.23 12.51 -23.87
CA GLU A 114 -27.25 13.31 -24.59
C GLU A 114 -27.85 13.99 -25.83
N GLN A 115 -28.60 13.23 -26.63
CA GLN A 115 -29.16 13.73 -27.90
C GLN A 115 -30.38 14.64 -27.72
N LYS A 116 -31.18 14.49 -26.65
CA LYS A 116 -32.51 15.14 -26.53
C LYS A 116 -32.65 16.08 -25.36
N VAL A 117 -31.86 15.88 -24.30
CA VAL A 117 -31.85 16.69 -23.07
C VAL A 117 -30.71 17.70 -23.10
N PHE A 118 -29.51 17.29 -23.53
CA PHE A 118 -28.32 18.14 -23.61
C PHE A 118 -28.04 18.68 -25.03
N VAL A 119 -29.08 19.17 -25.69
CA VAL A 119 -28.97 19.80 -27.02
C VAL A 119 -28.27 21.16 -26.87
N GLU A 120 -27.33 21.48 -27.77
CA GLU A 120 -26.50 22.71 -27.77
C GLU A 120 -27.27 24.04 -27.66
N GLN A 121 -28.59 24.03 -27.91
CA GLN A 121 -29.47 25.20 -27.85
C GLN A 121 -30.14 25.41 -26.49
N VAL A 122 -30.00 24.46 -25.55
CA VAL A 122 -30.52 24.56 -24.18
C VAL A 122 -29.37 24.97 -23.25
N LEU A 123 -29.35 26.24 -22.86
CA LEU A 123 -28.44 26.73 -21.83
C LEU A 123 -28.95 26.24 -20.47
N TRP A 124 -28.38 25.15 -19.97
CA TRP A 124 -28.43 24.85 -18.55
C TRP A 124 -27.60 25.90 -17.84
N GLU A 125 -28.21 26.67 -16.93
CA GLU A 125 -27.43 27.56 -16.07
C GLU A 125 -26.55 26.68 -15.18
N LYS A 126 -25.22 26.85 -15.33
CA LYS A 126 -24.20 26.05 -14.64
C LYS A 126 -24.35 26.06 -13.11
N GLU A 127 -25.06 27.05 -12.59
CA GLU A 127 -25.30 27.34 -11.17
C GLU A 127 -26.65 26.78 -10.65
N THR A 128 -27.46 26.13 -11.49
CA THR A 128 -28.77 25.64 -11.05
C THR A 128 -28.64 24.33 -10.26
N ASN A 129 -28.94 24.43 -8.95
CA ASN A 129 -29.09 23.32 -7.99
C ASN A 129 -30.00 22.18 -8.47
N ASP A 130 -30.78 22.38 -9.52
CA ASP A 130 -31.80 21.44 -9.99
C ASP A 130 -31.22 20.17 -10.64
N ILE A 131 -29.98 20.21 -11.15
CA ILE A 131 -29.30 19.05 -11.77
C ILE A 131 -28.58 18.20 -10.72
N PHE A 132 -28.20 18.78 -9.58
CA PHE A 132 -27.39 18.11 -8.55
C PHE A 132 -28.04 16.81 -8.02
N PRO A 133 -29.36 16.74 -7.75
CA PRO A 133 -29.99 15.49 -7.35
C PRO A 133 -29.85 14.38 -8.40
N PHE A 134 -29.90 14.72 -9.69
CA PHE A 134 -29.73 13.75 -10.78
C PHE A 134 -28.28 13.26 -10.90
N VAL A 135 -27.32 14.15 -10.67
CA VAL A 135 -25.90 13.76 -10.63
C VAL A 135 -25.64 12.83 -9.44
N LEU A 136 -26.17 13.15 -8.27
CA LEU A 136 -26.07 12.30 -7.08
C LEU A 136 -26.74 10.95 -7.27
N ASP A 137 -27.94 10.90 -7.87
CA ASP A 137 -28.63 9.65 -8.19
C ASP A 137 -27.86 8.83 -9.22
N ALA A 138 -27.35 9.47 -10.29
CA ALA A 138 -26.53 8.79 -11.29
C ALA A 138 -25.27 8.17 -10.67
N MET A 139 -24.63 8.91 -9.76
CA MET A 139 -23.53 8.39 -8.96
C MET A 139 -24.02 7.22 -8.11
N LEU A 140 -25.00 7.41 -7.21
CA LEU A 140 -25.53 6.40 -6.28
C LEU A 140 -25.95 5.08 -6.96
N PHE A 141 -26.59 5.12 -8.13
CA PHE A 141 -27.00 3.92 -8.87
C PHE A 141 -25.93 3.37 -9.84
N ASN A 142 -24.68 3.82 -9.74
CA ASN A 142 -23.54 3.40 -10.56
C ASN A 142 -23.78 3.55 -12.07
N ARG A 143 -24.46 4.63 -12.49
CA ARG A 143 -24.73 4.95 -13.90
C ARG A 143 -23.56 5.73 -14.51
N THR A 144 -22.43 5.07 -14.70
CA THR A 144 -21.15 5.66 -15.15
C THR A 144 -21.26 6.49 -16.42
N LYS A 145 -21.99 6.00 -17.43
CA LYS A 145 -22.21 6.69 -18.70
C LYS A 145 -22.97 8.02 -18.54
N PHE A 146 -23.92 8.11 -17.61
CA PHE A 146 -24.59 9.38 -17.31
C PHE A 146 -23.63 10.38 -16.67
N VAL A 147 -22.80 9.91 -15.72
CA VAL A 147 -21.74 10.74 -15.10
C VAL A 147 -20.76 11.25 -16.15
N GLN A 148 -20.36 10.40 -17.11
CA GLN A 148 -19.51 10.81 -18.23
C GLN A 148 -20.19 11.90 -19.08
N VAL A 149 -21.47 11.74 -19.46
CA VAL A 149 -22.21 12.77 -20.19
C VAL A 149 -22.27 14.08 -19.40
N PHE A 150 -22.47 14.05 -18.09
CA PHE A 150 -22.44 15.26 -17.26
C PHE A 150 -21.06 15.95 -17.29
N ILE A 151 -19.97 15.19 -17.22
CA ILE A 151 -18.61 15.73 -17.32
C ILE A 151 -18.36 16.32 -18.72
N ASP A 152 -18.72 15.60 -19.79
CA ASP A 152 -18.51 16.01 -21.18
C ASP A 152 -19.30 17.27 -21.54
N LYS A 153 -20.47 17.49 -20.92
CA LYS A 153 -21.27 18.71 -21.07
C LYS A 153 -20.78 19.88 -20.20
N GLY A 154 -19.72 19.68 -19.40
CA GLY A 154 -19.04 20.75 -18.66
C GLY A 154 -19.68 21.09 -17.32
N PHE A 155 -20.44 20.18 -16.70
CA PHE A 155 -20.89 20.36 -15.32
C PHE A 155 -19.70 20.18 -14.36
N SER A 156 -19.34 21.24 -13.63
CA SER A 156 -18.20 21.23 -12.72
C SER A 156 -18.57 20.55 -11.40
N PHE A 157 -18.08 19.32 -11.19
CA PHE A 157 -18.23 18.64 -9.89
C PHE A 157 -17.48 19.36 -8.75
N GLU A 158 -16.62 20.34 -9.07
CA GLU A 158 -15.93 21.15 -8.07
C GLU A 158 -16.84 22.15 -7.34
N GLU A 159 -17.99 22.51 -7.93
CA GLU A 159 -18.97 23.39 -7.32
C GLU A 159 -20.07 22.61 -6.59
N ILE A 160 -20.33 21.38 -7.06
CA ILE A 160 -21.35 20.48 -6.49
C ILE A 160 -20.87 19.86 -5.18
N MET A 161 -19.57 19.61 -5.07
CA MET A 161 -19.06 18.82 -3.98
C MET A 161 -18.78 19.67 -2.74
N THR A 162 -19.70 19.60 -1.79
CA THR A 162 -19.55 20.06 -0.41
C THR A 162 -19.36 18.88 0.55
N CYS A 163 -18.91 19.14 1.77
CA CYS A 163 -18.78 18.10 2.80
C CYS A 163 -20.11 17.39 3.09
N GLU A 164 -21.21 18.14 3.13
CA GLU A 164 -22.54 17.59 3.36
C GLU A 164 -22.95 16.58 2.28
N VAL A 165 -22.70 16.93 1.01
CA VAL A 165 -23.01 16.07 -0.14
C VAL A 165 -22.19 14.78 -0.09
N LEU A 166 -20.90 14.87 0.27
CA LEU A 166 -20.04 13.69 0.39
C LEU A 166 -20.48 12.78 1.55
N GLU A 167 -20.81 13.34 2.70
CA GLU A 167 -21.36 12.58 3.83
C GLU A 167 -22.72 11.94 3.49
N GLU A 168 -23.57 12.65 2.74
CA GLU A 168 -24.83 12.12 2.24
C GLU A 168 -24.61 10.96 1.27
N LEU A 169 -23.63 11.05 0.37
CA LEU A 169 -23.26 9.97 -0.55
C LEU A 169 -22.78 8.71 0.19
N TYR A 170 -21.88 8.85 1.16
CA TYR A 170 -21.45 7.72 2.00
C TYR A 170 -22.64 7.14 2.80
N SER A 171 -23.45 8.00 3.41
CA SER A 171 -24.59 7.58 4.24
C SER A 171 -25.70 6.89 3.43
N LYS A 172 -25.99 7.37 2.21
CA LYS A 172 -26.97 6.75 1.32
C LYS A 172 -26.46 5.45 0.74
N ALA A 173 -25.17 5.38 0.38
CA ALA A 173 -24.57 4.15 -0.16
C ALA A 173 -24.77 2.94 0.77
N VAL A 174 -24.66 3.13 2.09
CA VAL A 174 -24.87 2.05 3.08
C VAL A 174 -26.34 1.77 3.38
N LYS A 175 -27.24 2.75 3.21
CA LYS A 175 -28.67 2.58 3.55
C LYS A 175 -29.46 1.77 2.52
N TYR A 176 -29.07 1.83 1.26
CA TYR A 176 -29.79 1.12 0.20
C TYR A 176 -29.35 -0.34 0.17
N GLU A 177 -30.18 -1.26 0.71
CA GLU A 177 -29.94 -2.72 0.66
C GLU A 177 -29.72 -3.25 -0.77
N SER A 178 -30.21 -2.53 -1.77
CA SER A 178 -30.03 -2.84 -3.20
C SER A 178 -28.59 -2.64 -3.69
N ILE A 179 -27.75 -1.93 -2.93
CA ILE A 179 -26.36 -1.61 -3.27
C ILE A 179 -25.49 -2.26 -2.18
N PRO A 180 -24.96 -3.48 -2.41
CA PRO A 180 -24.08 -4.10 -1.42
C PRO A 180 -22.76 -3.31 -1.35
N THR A 181 -22.53 -2.59 -0.25
CA THR A 181 -21.23 -1.96 0.09
C THR A 181 -20.62 -2.57 1.36
N PRO A 182 -20.36 -3.89 1.39
CA PRO A 182 -19.85 -4.55 2.59
C PRO A 182 -18.47 -4.02 3.00
N GLU A 183 -17.69 -3.46 2.08
CA GLU A 183 -16.34 -2.95 2.35
C GLU A 183 -16.38 -1.69 3.21
N LEU A 184 -17.25 -0.74 2.87
CA LEU A 184 -17.45 0.48 3.65
C LEU A 184 -18.00 0.16 5.04
N GLU A 185 -18.94 -0.80 5.13
CA GLU A 185 -19.46 -1.27 6.42
C GLU A 185 -18.37 -1.90 7.29
N LYS A 186 -17.58 -2.83 6.73
CA LYS A 186 -16.44 -3.45 7.44
C LYS A 186 -15.42 -2.41 7.90
N LEU A 187 -15.15 -1.41 7.06
CA LEU A 187 -14.22 -0.31 7.36
C LEU A 187 -14.71 0.54 8.53
N ILE A 188 -16.02 0.80 8.61
CA ILE A 188 -16.61 1.55 9.73
C ILE A 188 -16.66 0.68 10.99
N ILE A 189 -16.99 -0.61 10.86
CA ILE A 189 -17.04 -1.58 11.96
C ILE A 189 -15.70 -1.72 12.69
N LEU A 190 -14.59 -1.54 11.96
CA LEU A 190 -13.23 -1.54 12.54
C LEU A 190 -13.01 -0.49 13.64
N ILE A 191 -13.75 0.62 13.61
CA ILE A 191 -13.62 1.70 14.60
C ILE A 191 -14.85 1.79 15.50
N ASN A 192 -16.02 1.59 14.92
CA ASN A 192 -17.28 1.72 15.63
C ASN A 192 -18.05 0.40 15.53
N ASN A 193 -18.35 -0.23 16.67
CA ASN A 193 -18.99 -1.55 16.72
C ASN A 193 -20.29 -1.67 15.89
N LYS A 194 -20.94 -0.54 15.56
CA LYS A 194 -22.10 -0.46 14.67
C LYS A 194 -21.94 0.68 13.67
N VAL A 195 -22.51 0.51 12.48
CA VAL A 195 -22.56 1.58 11.47
C VAL A 195 -23.55 2.67 11.91
N PRO A 196 -23.13 3.95 12.02
CA PRO A 196 -24.01 5.04 12.39
C PRO A 196 -24.97 5.43 11.25
N LYS A 197 -26.08 6.09 11.59
CA LYS A 197 -27.09 6.55 10.60
C LYS A 197 -26.60 7.64 9.65
N ARG A 198 -25.57 8.39 10.05
CA ARG A 198 -24.86 9.39 9.25
C ARG A 198 -23.37 9.12 9.40
N ILE A 199 -22.67 9.00 8.29
CA ILE A 199 -21.23 8.77 8.25
C ILE A 199 -20.57 10.13 8.12
N THR A 200 -19.82 10.55 9.15
CA THR A 200 -19.05 11.79 9.15
C THR A 200 -17.67 11.56 8.53
N LEU A 201 -17.10 12.62 7.93
CA LEU A 201 -15.77 12.54 7.30
C LEU A 201 -14.66 12.27 8.32
N ASP A 202 -14.79 12.75 9.57
CA ASP A 202 -13.85 12.43 10.65
C ASP A 202 -13.80 10.91 10.94
N LEU A 203 -14.97 10.27 11.04
CA LEU A 203 -15.03 8.83 11.28
C LEU A 203 -14.37 8.05 10.14
N LEU A 204 -14.63 8.47 8.89
CA LEU A 204 -14.02 7.89 7.71
C LEU A 204 -12.49 8.11 7.70
N GLY A 205 -12.03 9.30 8.07
CA GLY A 205 -10.62 9.63 8.21
C GLY A 205 -9.91 8.72 9.20
N ARG A 206 -10.49 8.53 10.39
CA ARG A 206 -9.93 7.61 11.39
C ARG A 206 -9.88 6.18 10.86
N ALA A 207 -10.91 5.73 10.16
CA ALA A 207 -10.99 4.38 9.63
C ALA A 207 -9.97 4.13 8.52
N LEU A 208 -9.78 5.10 7.62
CA LEU A 208 -8.73 5.09 6.61
C LEU A 208 -7.34 5.10 7.24
N LYS A 209 -7.11 5.90 8.29
CA LYS A 209 -5.83 5.94 9.01
C LYS A 209 -5.52 4.57 9.64
N ARG A 210 -6.52 3.92 10.24
CA ARG A 210 -6.36 2.58 10.82
C ARG A 210 -6.06 1.52 9.77
N LEU A 211 -6.68 1.61 8.60
CA LEU A 211 -6.50 0.66 7.50
C LEU A 211 -5.16 0.83 6.77
N MET A 212 -4.82 2.07 6.40
CA MET A 212 -3.64 2.38 5.58
C MET A 212 -2.35 2.36 6.40
N GLY A 213 -2.43 2.61 7.71
CA GLY A 213 -1.31 2.54 8.65
C GLY A 213 -0.85 3.92 9.11
N SER A 214 0.14 3.93 10.01
CA SER A 214 0.63 5.15 10.68
C SER A 214 1.35 6.14 9.78
N LEU A 215 1.94 5.66 8.68
CA LEU A 215 2.68 6.50 7.72
C LEU A 215 1.76 7.33 6.83
N TYR A 216 0.47 6.97 6.72
CA TYR A 216 -0.48 7.72 5.91
C TYR A 216 -1.40 8.54 6.81
N THR A 217 -1.44 9.84 6.58
CA THR A 217 -2.37 10.77 7.21
C THR A 217 -3.49 11.12 6.22
N PRO A 218 -4.70 10.56 6.38
CA PRO A 218 -5.84 10.94 5.55
C PRO A 218 -6.14 12.44 5.68
N LEU A 219 -6.57 13.07 4.58
CA LEU A 219 -6.95 14.48 4.53
C LEU A 219 -7.91 14.85 5.66
N TYR A 220 -8.92 14.01 5.91
CA TYR A 220 -9.93 14.27 6.94
C TYR A 220 -9.40 14.26 8.38
N THR A 221 -8.17 13.78 8.60
CA THR A 221 -7.52 13.77 9.92
C THR A 221 -6.47 14.87 10.08
N GLN A 222 -6.21 15.66 9.04
CA GLN A 222 -5.25 16.76 9.10
C GLN A 222 -5.82 17.90 9.96
N PRO A 223 -4.99 18.54 10.81
CA PRO A 223 -5.45 19.58 11.72
C PRO A 223 -6.03 20.80 10.96
N GLU A 224 -5.43 21.15 9.81
CA GLU A 224 -5.92 22.24 8.96
C GLU A 224 -7.33 21.96 8.42
N PHE A 225 -7.57 20.74 7.93
CA PHE A 225 -8.87 20.34 7.42
C PHE A 225 -9.92 20.29 8.53
N ILE A 226 -9.59 19.69 9.69
CA ILE A 226 -10.51 19.63 10.84
C ILE A 226 -10.89 21.04 11.29
N ARG A 227 -9.94 21.98 11.35
CA ARG A 227 -10.19 23.37 11.74
C ARG A 227 -11.18 24.07 10.80
N LYS A 228 -11.02 23.88 9.48
CA LYS A 228 -11.94 24.45 8.48
C LYS A 228 -13.32 23.76 8.52
N TYR A 229 -13.35 22.42 8.63
CA TYR A 229 -14.58 21.64 8.71
C TYR A 229 -15.41 21.94 9.98
N THR A 230 -14.77 22.12 11.15
CA THR A 230 -15.48 22.51 12.37
C THR A 230 -16.03 23.93 12.30
N ALA A 231 -15.31 24.85 11.65
CA ALA A 231 -15.80 26.20 11.41
C ALA A 231 -17.05 26.21 10.52
N GLU A 232 -17.09 25.40 9.45
CA GLU A 232 -18.29 25.23 8.61
C GLU A 232 -19.46 24.62 9.38
N LEU A 233 -19.24 23.56 10.15
CA LEU A 233 -20.29 22.95 10.98
C LEU A 233 -20.83 23.91 12.06
N ALA A 234 -19.96 24.74 12.64
CA ALA A 234 -20.35 25.75 13.62
C ALA A 234 -21.21 26.85 12.97
N LYS A 235 -20.91 27.26 11.73
CA LYS A 235 -21.75 28.19 10.95
C LYS A 235 -23.15 27.61 10.68
N GLU A 236 -23.27 26.29 10.55
CA GLU A 236 -24.55 25.59 10.35
C GLU A 236 -25.31 25.24 11.65
N GLY A 237 -24.75 25.56 12.83
CA GLY A 237 -25.37 25.27 14.12
C GLY A 237 -25.37 23.78 14.52
N LYS A 238 -24.52 22.95 13.90
CA LYS A 238 -24.37 21.52 14.23
C LYS A 238 -23.17 21.30 15.15
N SER A 239 -23.38 20.82 16.37
CA SER A 239 -22.29 20.36 17.24
C SER A 239 -21.92 18.91 16.92
N VAL A 240 -20.63 18.67 16.65
CA VAL A 240 -20.07 17.32 16.53
C VAL A 240 -19.05 17.13 17.65
N GLU A 241 -19.24 16.11 18.49
CA GLU A 241 -18.23 15.68 19.46
C GLU A 241 -17.06 15.04 18.70
N ILE A 242 -16.09 15.85 18.28
CA ILE A 242 -14.84 15.36 17.72
C ILE A 242 -14.00 14.83 18.89
N GLN A 243 -13.82 13.51 18.96
CA GLN A 243 -12.86 12.87 19.86
C GLN A 243 -11.44 13.13 19.35
N SER A 244 -10.98 14.37 19.45
CA SER A 244 -9.58 14.73 19.25
C SER A 244 -8.85 14.58 20.58
N GLN A 245 -7.75 13.84 20.55
CA GLN A 245 -6.80 13.80 21.66
C GLN A 245 -6.31 15.23 21.90
N SER A 246 -6.64 15.79 23.07
CA SER A 246 -6.05 16.99 23.71
C SER A 246 -5.26 17.90 22.77
N PHE A 247 -5.96 18.79 22.07
CA PHE A 247 -5.32 20.00 21.58
C PHE A 247 -5.26 21.00 22.74
N ASP A 248 -4.08 21.56 22.96
CA ASP A 248 -3.79 22.57 23.98
C ASP A 248 -4.70 23.79 23.73
N ASP A 249 -5.64 24.03 24.64
CA ASP A 249 -6.55 25.17 24.67
C ASP A 249 -5.74 26.45 24.87
N GLY A 250 -5.20 27.00 23.79
CA GLY A 250 -4.24 28.09 23.93
C GLY A 250 -3.81 28.75 22.63
N LYS A 251 -4.75 29.03 21.71
CA LYS A 251 -4.77 30.14 20.73
C LYS A 251 -5.78 29.86 19.63
N LEU A 252 -7.02 30.30 19.85
CA LEU A 252 -7.91 30.65 18.75
C LEU A 252 -7.49 32.03 18.26
N ASP A 253 -6.46 32.07 17.41
CA ASP A 253 -6.09 33.29 16.71
C ASP A 253 -7.27 33.72 15.82
N GLU A 254 -7.57 35.02 15.84
CA GLU A 254 -8.65 35.70 15.14
C GLU A 254 -8.63 35.32 13.64
N TYR A 255 -9.72 34.72 13.15
CA TYR A 255 -9.88 34.35 11.75
C TYR A 255 -9.86 35.62 10.88
N SER A 256 -8.89 35.70 9.96
CA SER A 256 -8.88 36.75 8.94
C SER A 256 -9.91 36.43 7.85
N GLU A 257 -10.67 37.44 7.41
CA GLU A 257 -11.72 37.34 6.37
C GLU A 257 -11.18 36.83 5.01
N GLU A 258 -9.86 36.84 4.80
CA GLU A 258 -9.22 36.35 3.56
C GLU A 258 -9.12 34.81 3.49
N GLU A 259 -9.09 34.09 4.63
CA GLU A 259 -9.11 32.62 4.68
C GLU A 259 -10.54 32.03 4.51
N GLU A 260 -11.59 32.86 4.56
CA GLU A 260 -12.99 32.41 4.43
C GLU A 260 -13.41 32.00 3.02
N ASN A 261 -12.67 32.41 1.98
CA ASN A 261 -13.00 32.18 0.58
C ASN A 261 -12.22 31.03 -0.09
N GLU A 262 -11.35 30.33 0.66
CA GLU A 262 -10.71 29.11 0.13
C GLU A 262 -11.69 27.94 0.16
N LYS A 263 -11.93 27.33 -1.00
CA LYS A 263 -12.71 26.09 -1.11
C LYS A 263 -12.15 25.03 -0.15
N LEU A 264 -13.00 24.40 0.65
CA LEU A 264 -12.60 23.37 1.61
C LEU A 264 -11.92 22.16 0.94
N PHE A 265 -12.40 21.78 -0.25
CA PHE A 265 -11.79 20.74 -1.08
C PHE A 265 -10.97 21.35 -2.22
N ASN A 266 -9.64 21.19 -2.15
CA ASN A 266 -8.72 21.59 -3.22
C ASN A 266 -8.79 20.68 -4.46
N GLN A 267 -9.19 19.41 -4.30
CA GLN A 267 -9.34 18.44 -5.40
C GLN A 267 -10.59 17.56 -5.23
N PRO A 268 -11.77 18.03 -5.67
CA PRO A 268 -13.03 17.32 -5.52
C PRO A 268 -13.06 15.92 -6.20
N TYR A 269 -12.54 15.80 -7.41
CA TYR A 269 -12.51 14.50 -8.11
C TYR A 269 -11.77 13.39 -7.36
N ARG A 270 -10.81 13.74 -6.50
CA ARG A 270 -10.09 12.78 -5.65
C ARG A 270 -10.99 12.13 -4.61
N GLU A 271 -11.86 12.90 -3.96
CA GLU A 271 -12.73 12.36 -2.92
C GLU A 271 -13.87 11.52 -3.52
N LEU A 272 -14.38 11.92 -4.69
CA LEU A 272 -15.32 11.10 -5.48
C LEU A 272 -14.67 9.80 -5.95
N PHE A 273 -13.40 9.85 -6.36
CA PHE A 273 -12.60 8.68 -6.67
C PHE A 273 -12.47 7.75 -5.45
N LEU A 274 -12.10 8.28 -4.28
CA LEU A 274 -12.01 7.50 -3.04
C LEU A 274 -13.36 6.86 -2.66
N TRP A 275 -14.45 7.61 -2.77
CA TRP A 275 -15.81 7.10 -2.54
C TRP A 275 -16.16 5.95 -3.50
N SER A 276 -15.83 6.09 -4.79
CA SER A 276 -16.10 5.05 -5.78
C SER A 276 -15.31 3.76 -5.50
N LEU A 277 -14.08 3.85 -4.98
CA LEU A 277 -13.29 2.69 -4.57
C LEU A 277 -13.90 1.99 -3.35
N LEU A 278 -14.28 2.75 -2.31
CA LEU A 278 -14.86 2.21 -1.08
C LEU A 278 -16.25 1.59 -1.30
N THR A 279 -16.95 1.98 -2.36
CA THR A 279 -18.27 1.46 -2.74
C THR A 279 -18.22 0.43 -3.88
N ARG A 280 -17.04 -0.06 -4.25
CA ARG A 280 -16.80 -1.11 -5.27
C ARG A 280 -17.23 -0.73 -6.70
N ARG A 281 -17.11 0.56 -7.07
CA ARG A 281 -17.50 1.11 -8.39
C ARG A 281 -16.28 1.40 -9.25
N THR A 282 -15.72 0.35 -9.84
CA THR A 282 -14.45 0.40 -10.59
C THR A 282 -14.49 1.29 -11.82
N GLU A 283 -15.50 1.14 -12.67
CA GLU A 283 -15.65 1.96 -13.89
C GLU A 283 -15.79 3.45 -13.56
N MET A 284 -16.50 3.77 -12.47
CA MET A 284 -16.65 5.14 -11.99
C MET A 284 -15.33 5.70 -11.45
N ALA A 285 -14.58 4.88 -10.71
CA ALA A 285 -13.25 5.24 -10.23
C ALA A 285 -12.30 5.56 -11.40
N GLU A 286 -12.37 4.80 -12.49
CA GLU A 286 -11.56 5.05 -13.68
C GLU A 286 -11.92 6.39 -14.34
N LEU A 287 -13.21 6.71 -14.45
CA LEU A 287 -13.66 8.00 -14.96
C LEU A 287 -13.15 9.17 -14.11
N PHE A 288 -13.25 9.07 -12.78
CA PHE A 288 -12.79 10.13 -11.90
C PHE A 288 -11.26 10.26 -11.87
N LEU A 289 -10.52 9.16 -11.99
CA LEU A 289 -9.05 9.21 -12.04
C LEU A 289 -8.54 10.07 -13.21
N LEU A 290 -9.23 10.04 -14.36
CA LEU A 290 -8.87 10.86 -15.53
C LEU A 290 -9.04 12.37 -15.28
N GLN A 291 -9.88 12.76 -14.32
CA GLN A 291 -10.13 14.16 -13.96
C GLN A 291 -9.24 14.65 -12.80
N VAL A 292 -8.53 13.75 -12.12
CA VAL A 292 -7.65 14.12 -11.00
C VAL A 292 -6.36 14.75 -11.52
N ARG A 293 -5.98 15.91 -10.94
CA ARG A 293 -4.75 16.64 -11.29
C ARG A 293 -3.48 15.82 -11.03
N ASP A 294 -3.38 15.20 -9.85
CA ASP A 294 -2.23 14.37 -9.46
C ASP A 294 -2.54 12.87 -9.66
N THR A 295 -2.55 12.41 -10.91
CA THR A 295 -2.97 11.04 -11.26
C THR A 295 -2.04 9.96 -10.68
N LEU A 296 -0.73 10.21 -10.67
CA LEU A 296 0.29 9.26 -10.22
C LEU A 296 0.11 8.80 -8.75
N PRO A 297 0.14 9.71 -7.75
CA PRO A 297 -0.08 9.31 -6.36
C PRO A 297 -1.49 8.84 -6.08
N CYS A 298 -2.49 9.34 -6.82
CA CYS A 298 -3.88 8.91 -6.68
C CYS A 298 -4.03 7.42 -7.03
N ALA A 299 -3.44 7.00 -8.15
CA ALA A 299 -3.43 5.61 -8.59
C ALA A 299 -2.66 4.69 -7.61
N LEU A 300 -1.54 5.17 -7.06
CA LEU A 300 -0.77 4.41 -6.06
C LEU A 300 -1.50 4.32 -4.71
N MET A 301 -2.16 5.39 -4.28
CA MET A 301 -3.03 5.40 -3.11
C MET A 301 -4.19 4.39 -3.28
N ALA A 302 -4.79 4.32 -4.47
CA ALA A 302 -5.83 3.35 -4.78
C ALA A 302 -5.32 1.91 -4.69
N ALA A 303 -4.17 1.61 -5.30
CA ALA A 303 -3.55 0.29 -5.25
C ALA A 303 -3.24 -0.13 -3.80
N MET A 304 -2.70 0.79 -2.99
CA MET A 304 -2.47 0.57 -1.57
C MET A 304 -3.79 0.28 -0.83
N LEU A 305 -4.81 1.11 -1.00
CA LEU A 305 -6.10 0.98 -0.33
C LEU A 305 -6.75 -0.38 -0.64
N LEU A 306 -6.83 -0.75 -1.92
CA LEU A 306 -7.45 -2.00 -2.35
C LEU A 306 -6.72 -3.23 -1.80
N ARG A 307 -5.38 -3.22 -1.78
CA ARG A 307 -4.58 -4.33 -1.19
C ARG A 307 -4.70 -4.40 0.33
N LYS A 308 -4.96 -3.28 1.01
CA LYS A 308 -5.26 -3.27 2.45
C LYS A 308 -6.69 -3.75 2.72
N LEU A 309 -7.66 -3.33 1.91
CA LEU A 309 -9.05 -3.81 1.96
C LEU A 309 -9.14 -5.32 1.73
N LYS A 310 -8.34 -5.86 0.81
CA LYS A 310 -8.21 -7.31 0.61
C LYS A 310 -7.97 -8.08 1.93
N ARG A 311 -7.14 -7.55 2.83
CA ARG A 311 -6.82 -8.21 4.11
C ARG A 311 -8.01 -8.26 5.09
N LEU A 312 -9.04 -7.46 4.86
CA LEU A 312 -10.28 -7.46 5.65
C LEU A 312 -11.31 -8.48 5.14
N ASN A 313 -11.09 -9.04 3.95
CA ASN A 313 -11.99 -10.00 3.34
C ASN A 313 -11.41 -11.41 3.48
N GLU A 314 -12.21 -12.33 3.99
CA GLU A 314 -11.83 -13.74 4.21
C GLU A 314 -12.05 -14.61 2.96
N SER A 315 -12.87 -14.15 2.01
CA SER A 315 -13.20 -14.84 0.77
C SER A 315 -12.09 -14.71 -0.28
N ASP A 316 -11.57 -15.85 -0.74
CA ASP A 316 -10.54 -15.89 -1.79
C ASP A 316 -10.98 -15.18 -3.10
N SER A 317 -12.26 -15.30 -3.47
CA SER A 317 -12.81 -14.64 -4.67
C SER A 317 -12.78 -13.11 -4.60
N ASP A 318 -13.09 -12.52 -3.44
CA ASP A 318 -13.04 -11.07 -3.28
C ASP A 318 -11.58 -10.60 -3.22
N ALA A 319 -10.71 -11.40 -2.59
CA ALA A 319 -9.27 -11.17 -2.56
C ALA A 319 -8.65 -11.08 -3.98
N GLU A 320 -9.00 -11.98 -4.89
CA GLU A 320 -8.57 -11.93 -6.30
C GLU A 320 -9.12 -10.69 -7.03
N PHE A 321 -10.38 -10.32 -6.78
CA PHE A 321 -10.98 -9.12 -7.35
C PHE A 321 -10.22 -7.85 -6.95
N PHE A 322 -9.94 -7.66 -5.66
CA PHE A 322 -9.19 -6.48 -5.18
C PHE A 322 -7.77 -6.42 -5.73
N ASP A 323 -7.07 -7.55 -5.81
CA ASP A 323 -5.74 -7.60 -6.41
C ASP A 323 -5.79 -7.23 -7.90
N SER A 324 -6.76 -7.76 -8.65
CA SER A 324 -6.89 -7.47 -10.09
C SER A 324 -7.08 -5.97 -10.37
N ILE A 325 -7.84 -5.27 -9.53
CA ILE A 325 -8.09 -3.84 -9.66
C ILE A 325 -6.89 -3.03 -9.15
N ALA A 326 -6.28 -3.43 -8.04
CA ALA A 326 -5.07 -2.79 -7.54
C ALA A 326 -3.95 -2.84 -8.59
N ASP A 327 -3.77 -3.99 -9.23
CA ASP A 327 -2.81 -4.16 -10.33
C ASP A 327 -3.16 -3.32 -11.55
N LYS A 328 -4.45 -3.10 -11.83
CA LYS A 328 -4.90 -2.21 -12.90
C LYS A 328 -4.51 -0.75 -12.62
N PHE A 329 -4.73 -0.25 -11.40
CA PHE A 329 -4.29 1.09 -11.01
C PHE A 329 -2.76 1.22 -10.94
N GLU A 330 -2.04 0.18 -10.49
CA GLU A 330 -0.58 0.16 -10.54
C GLU A 330 -0.06 0.25 -11.98
N LYS A 331 -0.70 -0.42 -12.93
CA LYS A 331 -0.38 -0.30 -14.37
C LYS A 331 -0.62 1.11 -14.91
N TYR A 332 -1.67 1.81 -14.47
CA TYR A 332 -1.88 3.21 -14.84
C TYR A 332 -0.76 4.12 -14.30
N ALA A 333 -0.37 3.96 -13.03
CA ALA A 333 0.76 4.68 -12.45
C ALA A 333 2.07 4.42 -13.20
N LEU A 334 2.32 3.16 -13.59
CA LEU A 334 3.45 2.76 -14.41
C LEU A 334 3.46 3.41 -15.80
N GLY A 335 2.30 3.46 -16.46
CA GLY A 335 2.15 4.12 -17.76
C GLY A 335 2.54 5.60 -17.69
N VAL A 336 2.02 6.32 -16.69
CA VAL A 336 2.35 7.74 -16.47
C VAL A 336 3.85 7.93 -16.22
N VAL A 337 4.45 7.11 -15.36
CA VAL A 337 5.88 7.22 -15.05
C VAL A 337 6.78 6.89 -16.23
N ASN A 338 6.42 5.90 -17.05
CA ASN A 338 7.19 5.54 -18.24
C ASN A 338 7.24 6.73 -19.22
N GLU A 339 6.11 7.37 -19.47
CA GLU A 339 6.03 8.58 -20.31
C GLU A 339 6.83 9.74 -19.71
N CYS A 340 6.68 10.02 -18.41
CA CYS A 340 7.45 11.07 -17.74
C CYS A 340 8.96 10.82 -17.80
N TYR A 341 9.40 9.57 -17.65
CA TYR A 341 10.81 9.18 -17.70
C TYR A 341 11.41 9.37 -19.09
N GLN A 342 10.66 9.02 -20.14
CA GLN A 342 11.08 9.20 -21.53
C GLN A 342 11.24 10.68 -21.89
N VAL A 343 10.36 11.55 -21.40
CA VAL A 343 10.43 13.00 -21.65
C VAL A 343 11.58 13.66 -20.91
N ASN A 344 11.68 13.46 -19.59
CA ASN A 344 12.77 14.01 -18.79
C ASN A 344 13.03 13.21 -17.51
N PRO A 345 14.12 12.42 -17.45
CA PRO A 345 14.42 11.57 -16.31
C PRO A 345 14.83 12.36 -15.05
N ALA A 346 15.33 13.60 -15.17
CA ALA A 346 15.66 14.41 -14.01
C ALA A 346 14.41 14.94 -13.32
N LYS A 347 13.47 15.51 -14.08
CA LYS A 347 12.18 15.99 -13.54
C LYS A 347 11.28 14.85 -13.09
N ALA A 348 11.30 13.72 -13.77
CA ALA A 348 10.56 12.53 -13.35
C ALA A 348 11.03 12.02 -11.97
N ARG A 349 12.34 12.07 -11.69
CA ARG A 349 12.87 11.74 -10.36
C ARG A 349 12.32 12.69 -9.30
N GLU A 350 12.36 14.00 -9.57
CA GLU A 350 11.84 15.02 -8.67
C GLU A 350 10.33 14.84 -8.40
N CYS A 351 9.56 14.48 -9.43
CA CYS A 351 8.11 14.24 -9.31
C CYS A 351 7.77 13.09 -8.36
N ILE A 352 8.51 11.98 -8.41
CA ILE A 352 8.25 10.80 -7.56
C ILE A 352 8.61 11.04 -6.10
N ILE A 353 9.61 11.89 -5.83
CA ILE A 353 10.09 12.19 -4.47
C ILE A 353 9.35 13.36 -3.83
N ARG A 354 8.63 14.17 -4.63
CA ARG A 354 7.89 15.32 -4.13
C ARG A 354 6.89 14.87 -3.08
N GLU A 355 6.94 15.51 -1.91
CA GLU A 355 5.92 15.33 -0.87
C GLU A 355 4.60 15.95 -1.35
N GLN A 356 3.51 15.23 -1.12
CA GLN A 356 2.20 15.65 -1.59
C GLN A 356 1.22 15.74 -0.41
N PRO A 357 0.74 16.95 -0.05
CA PRO A 357 -0.01 17.15 1.17
C PRO A 357 -1.37 16.46 1.16
N LEU A 358 -2.00 16.36 0.00
CA LEU A 358 -3.28 15.66 -0.15
C LEU A 358 -3.16 14.16 0.15
N TYR A 359 -1.98 13.55 -0.05
CA TYR A 359 -1.76 12.11 0.12
C TYR A 359 -1.01 11.78 1.42
N GLY A 360 -1.21 12.60 2.45
CA GLY A 360 -0.63 12.39 3.79
C GLY A 360 0.83 12.80 3.90
N ASP A 361 1.21 13.85 3.18
CA ASP A 361 2.58 14.38 3.10
C ASP A 361 3.60 13.32 2.63
N GLN A 362 3.13 12.30 1.92
CA GLN A 362 3.96 11.23 1.40
C GLN A 362 4.42 11.51 -0.03
N SER A 363 5.59 10.98 -0.37
CA SER A 363 6.03 10.91 -1.76
C SER A 363 5.40 9.70 -2.47
N SER A 364 5.32 9.76 -3.80
CA SER A 364 4.80 8.65 -4.61
C SER A 364 5.62 7.37 -4.41
N LEU A 365 6.93 7.48 -4.14
CA LEU A 365 7.78 6.34 -3.83
C LEU A 365 7.36 5.63 -2.53
N ILE A 366 7.06 6.41 -1.49
CA ILE A 366 6.65 5.85 -0.19
C ILE A 366 5.27 5.23 -0.29
N LEU A 367 4.33 5.87 -1.02
CA LEU A 367 3.00 5.30 -1.30
C LEU A 367 3.10 3.96 -2.05
N ALA A 368 4.00 3.85 -3.03
CA ALA A 368 4.23 2.60 -3.75
C ALA A 368 4.82 1.51 -2.84
N ALA A 369 5.79 1.87 -1.99
CA ALA A 369 6.39 0.93 -1.04
C ALA A 369 5.39 0.43 0.02
N SER A 370 4.59 1.34 0.61
CA SER A 370 3.58 0.99 1.62
C SER A 370 2.39 0.22 1.02
N GLY A 371 2.06 0.49 -0.25
CA GLY A 371 1.07 -0.23 -1.04
C GLY A 371 1.54 -1.57 -1.64
N ASN A 372 2.79 -1.97 -1.39
CA ASN A 372 3.40 -3.17 -1.97
C ASN A 372 3.34 -3.22 -3.51
N SER A 373 3.49 -2.06 -4.16
CA SER A 373 3.48 -1.90 -5.62
C SER A 373 4.82 -2.28 -6.25
N ILE A 374 5.05 -3.60 -6.31
CA ILE A 374 6.33 -4.19 -6.73
C ILE A 374 6.68 -3.84 -8.17
N SER A 375 5.71 -3.84 -9.09
CA SER A 375 5.97 -3.55 -10.51
C SER A 375 6.38 -2.09 -10.70
N PHE A 376 5.73 -1.18 -9.97
CA PHE A 376 6.11 0.24 -9.91
C PHE A 376 7.52 0.44 -9.33
N MET A 377 7.83 -0.22 -8.21
CA MET A 377 9.14 -0.12 -7.56
C MET A 377 10.27 -0.72 -8.42
N ALA A 378 9.97 -1.73 -9.24
CA ALA A 378 10.92 -2.34 -10.16
C ALA A 378 11.25 -1.47 -11.38
N HIS A 379 10.48 -0.42 -11.65
CA HIS A 379 10.73 0.48 -12.78
C HIS A 379 12.11 1.13 -12.70
N THR A 380 12.78 1.30 -13.86
CA THR A 380 14.15 1.80 -13.94
C THR A 380 14.33 3.15 -13.25
N LEU A 381 13.34 4.04 -13.31
CA LEU A 381 13.36 5.33 -12.61
C LEU A 381 13.49 5.17 -11.08
N CYS A 382 12.70 4.27 -10.48
CA CYS A 382 12.73 4.02 -9.04
C CYS A 382 14.06 3.38 -8.63
N GLN A 383 14.55 2.42 -9.43
CA GLN A 383 15.84 1.78 -9.19
C GLN A 383 17.02 2.74 -9.33
N ASP A 384 17.01 3.59 -10.38
CA ASP A 384 18.01 4.64 -10.59
C ASP A 384 18.05 5.63 -9.43
N TYR A 385 16.88 6.00 -8.90
CA TYR A 385 16.77 6.87 -7.74
C TYR A 385 17.30 6.19 -6.47
N LEU A 386 16.86 4.96 -6.17
CA LEU A 386 17.33 4.21 -5.00
C LEU A 386 18.84 3.94 -5.05
N GLU A 387 19.38 3.62 -6.22
CA GLU A 387 20.84 3.54 -6.43
C GLU A 387 21.50 4.89 -6.15
N THR A 388 20.92 6.01 -6.61
CA THR A 388 21.46 7.35 -6.33
C THR A 388 21.45 7.65 -4.83
N VAL A 389 20.39 7.27 -4.10
CA VAL A 389 20.33 7.39 -2.63
C VAL A 389 21.39 6.50 -1.97
N TRP A 390 21.59 5.28 -2.47
CA TRP A 390 22.56 4.31 -1.95
C TRP A 390 24.02 4.78 -2.07
N PHE A 391 24.39 5.36 -3.23
CA PHE A 391 25.74 5.89 -3.48
C PHE A 391 25.94 7.31 -2.94
N HIS A 392 24.87 8.04 -2.65
CA HIS A 392 24.92 9.43 -2.18
C HIS A 392 25.73 10.34 -3.15
N THR A 393 26.86 10.90 -2.70
CA THR A 393 27.74 11.75 -3.49
C THR A 393 28.87 10.99 -4.20
N LEU A 394 28.93 9.67 -4.05
CA LEU A 394 29.94 8.83 -4.71
C LEU A 394 29.57 8.64 -6.20
N ASP A 395 30.58 8.70 -7.07
CA ASP A 395 30.32 8.66 -8.51
C ASP A 395 29.80 7.29 -8.98
N ARG A 396 28.72 7.33 -9.77
CA ARG A 396 28.02 6.19 -10.38
C ARG A 396 28.65 5.79 -11.73
N ARG A 397 29.30 6.72 -12.44
CA ARG A 397 29.60 6.56 -13.87
C ARG A 397 30.84 5.69 -14.13
N ARG A 398 30.65 4.37 -14.23
CA ARG A 398 31.33 3.43 -15.16
C ARG A 398 30.85 1.97 -15.01
N THR A 399 29.54 1.72 -14.93
CA THR A 399 29.01 0.34 -14.75
C THR A 399 28.06 -0.16 -15.85
N THR A 400 27.76 0.63 -16.88
CA THR A 400 26.72 0.24 -17.87
C THR A 400 27.16 -0.06 -19.29
N MET A 401 28.47 -0.23 -19.57
CA MET A 401 28.92 -0.93 -20.80
C MET A 401 30.29 -1.60 -20.60
N GLN A 402 30.30 -2.88 -20.19
CA GLN A 402 31.10 -3.99 -20.74
C GLN A 402 31.14 -5.19 -19.78
N VAL A 403 30.30 -6.18 -20.11
CA VAL A 403 30.60 -7.63 -20.16
C VAL A 403 31.53 -8.23 -19.07
N VAL A 404 30.87 -8.85 -18.08
CA VAL A 404 31.07 -10.23 -17.56
C VAL A 404 32.40 -10.69 -16.93
N PHE A 405 33.57 -10.05 -17.08
CA PHE A 405 34.78 -10.55 -16.39
C PHE A 405 35.72 -9.44 -15.87
N SER A 406 35.23 -8.58 -14.98
CA SER A 406 36.12 -7.64 -14.28
C SER A 406 35.59 -7.26 -12.90
N PHE A 407 35.78 -8.17 -11.93
CA PHE A 407 35.80 -7.87 -10.49
C PHE A 407 36.97 -6.93 -10.07
N ASP A 408 37.60 -6.20 -10.99
CA ASP A 408 39.03 -5.97 -10.91
C ASP A 408 39.49 -4.51 -10.67
N SER A 409 38.60 -3.50 -10.66
CA SER A 409 39.03 -2.11 -10.43
C SER A 409 38.13 -1.27 -9.50
N LEU A 410 36.80 -1.33 -9.63
CA LEU A 410 35.90 -0.51 -8.80
C LEU A 410 35.67 -1.09 -7.40
N SER A 411 35.47 -2.41 -7.29
CA SER A 411 35.49 -3.14 -6.02
C SER A 411 36.82 -2.93 -5.29
N LYS A 412 37.94 -2.93 -6.02
CA LYS A 412 39.26 -2.68 -5.45
C LYS A 412 39.42 -1.26 -4.93
N LYS A 413 38.93 -0.23 -5.64
CA LYS A 413 38.93 1.16 -5.16
C LYS A 413 38.03 1.35 -3.94
N LEU A 414 36.84 0.75 -3.95
CA LEU A 414 35.92 0.82 -2.82
C LEU A 414 36.48 0.10 -1.59
N VAL A 415 36.97 -1.13 -1.75
CA VAL A 415 37.64 -1.90 -0.68
C VAL A 415 38.87 -1.16 -0.16
N LEU A 416 39.71 -0.61 -1.05
CA LEU A 416 40.86 0.20 -0.66
C LEU A 416 40.43 1.45 0.11
N SER A 417 39.37 2.15 -0.33
CA SER A 417 38.83 3.32 0.36
C SER A 417 38.22 2.98 1.72
N LEU A 418 37.64 1.79 1.90
CA LEU A 418 37.14 1.31 3.20
C LEU A 418 38.30 0.97 4.15
N ILE A 419 39.37 0.32 3.66
CA ILE A 419 40.56 0.02 4.46
C ILE A 419 41.28 1.32 4.86
N LEU A 420 41.44 2.25 3.91
CA LEU A 420 42.00 3.57 4.18
C LEU A 420 41.09 4.39 5.10
N GLY A 421 39.78 4.28 5.00
CA GLY A 421 38.86 4.97 5.90
C GLY A 421 38.90 4.44 7.34
N LEU A 422 39.35 3.20 7.57
CA LEU A 422 39.59 2.67 8.90
C LEU A 422 40.97 3.06 9.45
N THR A 423 41.99 3.13 8.60
CA THR A 423 43.39 3.30 9.00
C THR A 423 43.90 4.74 8.87
N ILE A 424 43.62 5.41 7.76
CA ILE A 424 44.06 6.77 7.43
C ILE A 424 42.94 7.55 6.71
N PRO A 425 41.94 8.07 7.45
CA PRO A 425 40.79 8.80 6.89
C PRO A 425 41.14 9.92 5.90
N PRO A 426 42.22 10.73 6.09
CA PRO A 426 42.55 11.81 5.16
C PRO A 426 42.92 11.37 3.73
N LEU A 427 43.27 10.11 3.47
CA LEU A 427 43.55 9.65 2.10
C LEU A 427 42.29 9.30 1.31
N VAL A 428 41.16 9.11 1.99
CA VAL A 428 39.90 8.66 1.35
C VAL A 428 39.43 9.60 0.24
N PRO A 429 39.40 10.94 0.43
CA PRO A 429 38.89 11.85 -0.60
C PRO A 429 39.75 11.93 -1.86
N VAL A 430 40.99 11.44 -1.80
CA VAL A 430 41.94 11.42 -2.93
C VAL A 430 41.79 10.16 -3.77
N VAL A 431 41.49 9.03 -3.12
CA VAL A 431 41.35 7.72 -3.79
C VAL A 431 39.94 7.54 -4.36
N MET A 432 38.94 8.06 -3.66
CA MET A 432 37.54 7.88 -4.05
C MET A 432 37.08 8.97 -5.03
N SER A 433 36.31 8.57 -6.05
CA SER A 433 35.70 9.48 -7.02
C SER A 433 34.35 9.96 -6.52
N TYR A 434 34.16 11.28 -6.50
CA TYR A 434 32.92 11.93 -6.10
C TYR A 434 32.24 12.58 -7.31
N ARG A 435 30.92 12.75 -7.19
CA ARG A 435 30.08 13.54 -8.10
C ARG A 435 30.46 15.02 -7.99
N GLU A 436 31.33 15.48 -8.88
CA GLU A 436 31.85 16.86 -8.85
C GLU A 436 30.75 17.91 -9.08
N ASP A 437 29.68 17.57 -9.82
CA ASP A 437 28.50 18.42 -10.06
C ASP A 437 27.88 19.00 -8.78
N ILE A 438 27.90 18.22 -7.70
CA ILE A 438 27.34 18.62 -6.40
C ILE A 438 28.25 19.63 -5.69
N TYR A 439 29.57 19.50 -5.86
CA TYR A 439 30.54 20.39 -5.21
C TYR A 439 30.79 21.67 -6.03
N GLU A 440 30.50 21.63 -7.33
CA GLU A 440 30.48 22.81 -8.20
C GLU A 440 29.35 23.76 -7.80
N THR A 441 28.11 23.27 -7.59
CA THR A 441 26.97 24.11 -7.17
C THR A 441 27.15 24.71 -5.78
N VAL A 442 27.63 23.93 -4.81
CA VAL A 442 27.91 24.39 -3.44
C VAL A 442 29.01 25.47 -3.43
N ALA A 443 29.95 25.41 -4.37
CA ALA A 443 30.98 26.43 -4.50
C ALA A 443 30.49 27.70 -5.22
N ASP A 444 29.43 27.59 -6.04
CA ASP A 444 28.80 28.69 -6.79
C ASP A 444 27.73 29.43 -5.97
N GLU A 445 27.04 28.78 -5.03
CA GLU A 445 26.08 29.45 -4.12
C GLU A 445 26.72 30.59 -3.29
N GLY A 446 28.04 30.57 -3.10
CA GLY A 446 28.80 31.64 -2.46
C GLY A 446 29.28 32.75 -3.39
N ARG A 447 29.14 32.62 -4.71
CA ARG A 447 29.67 33.55 -5.72
C ARG A 447 28.69 33.62 -6.89
N GLY A 448 27.88 34.68 -6.94
CA GLY A 448 26.77 34.86 -7.89
C GLY A 448 27.01 34.31 -9.31
N LEU A 449 25.96 33.64 -9.81
CA LEU A 449 25.82 33.05 -11.15
C LEU A 449 26.48 33.92 -12.24
N ASN A 450 27.50 33.39 -12.95
CA ASN A 450 27.87 33.67 -14.36
C ASN A 450 29.37 33.50 -14.72
N LEU A 451 30.21 32.84 -13.90
CA LEU A 451 31.57 32.48 -14.33
C LEU A 451 31.74 30.97 -14.41
N SER A 452 32.27 30.47 -15.54
CA SER A 452 32.72 29.09 -15.69
C SER A 452 33.60 28.67 -14.49
N PHE A 453 33.13 27.70 -13.72
CA PHE A 453 33.79 27.24 -12.51
C PHE A 453 35.19 26.70 -12.80
N ASN A 454 36.20 27.21 -12.09
CA ASN A 454 37.59 26.76 -12.26
C ASN A 454 38.20 26.40 -10.91
N TYR A 455 38.24 25.09 -10.62
CA TYR A 455 38.69 24.49 -9.36
C TYR A 455 40.09 24.98 -8.92
N ALA A 456 40.95 25.30 -9.88
CA ALA A 456 42.30 25.75 -9.62
C ALA A 456 42.36 27.11 -8.90
N LYS A 457 41.37 27.98 -9.13
CA LYS A 457 41.30 29.36 -8.60
C LYS A 457 40.69 29.47 -7.19
N LEU A 458 40.32 28.38 -6.53
CA LEU A 458 39.77 28.42 -5.17
C LEU A 458 40.84 28.73 -4.11
N SER A 459 40.43 29.46 -3.06
CA SER A 459 41.26 29.74 -1.88
C SER A 459 41.63 28.44 -1.16
N LYS A 460 42.78 28.40 -0.47
CA LYS A 460 43.21 27.23 0.32
C LYS A 460 42.16 26.82 1.37
N LYS A 461 41.46 27.79 1.96
CA LYS A 461 40.38 27.56 2.94
C LYS A 461 39.17 26.87 2.31
N ASP A 462 38.78 27.27 1.10
CA ASP A 462 37.65 26.66 0.38
C ASP A 462 37.99 25.25 -0.09
N LYS A 463 39.23 25.01 -0.55
CA LYS A 463 39.72 23.66 -0.90
C LYS A 463 39.69 22.73 0.31
N PHE A 464 40.10 23.21 1.49
CA PHE A 464 40.04 22.43 2.73
C PHE A 464 38.59 22.17 3.18
N ARG A 465 37.69 23.14 3.03
CA ARG A 465 36.25 22.97 3.32
C ARG A 465 35.63 21.88 2.45
N ILE A 466 35.87 21.93 1.13
CA ILE A 466 35.37 20.91 0.19
C ILE A 466 35.98 19.55 0.50
N PHE A 467 37.26 19.48 0.86
CA PHE A 467 37.91 18.24 1.29
C PHE A 467 37.25 17.62 2.53
N MET A 468 37.02 18.42 3.58
CA MET A 468 36.31 17.96 4.79
C MET A 468 34.87 17.55 4.49
N GLN A 469 34.20 18.22 3.55
CA GLN A 469 32.87 17.85 3.09
C GLN A 469 32.87 16.51 2.35
N LYS A 470 33.81 16.28 1.40
CA LYS A 470 34.00 14.99 0.72
C LYS A 470 34.27 13.85 1.71
N LEU A 471 35.07 14.11 2.75
CA LEU A 471 35.33 13.13 3.81
C LEU A 471 34.07 12.81 4.61
N ARG A 472 33.31 13.84 5.02
CA ARG A 472 32.05 13.67 5.74
C ARG A 472 31.05 12.90 4.89
N ASP A 473 30.85 13.31 3.63
CA ASP A 473 29.86 12.72 2.74
C ASP A 473 30.18 11.24 2.43
N PHE A 474 31.46 10.84 2.45
CA PHE A 474 31.87 9.43 2.39
C PHE A 474 31.36 8.61 3.59
N TYR A 475 31.54 9.08 4.83
CA TYR A 475 31.03 8.37 6.02
C TYR A 475 29.51 8.50 6.19
N LEU A 476 28.88 9.48 5.56
CA LEU A 476 27.42 9.61 5.51
C LEU A 476 26.80 8.67 4.46
N ALA A 477 27.56 8.24 3.45
CA ALA A 477 27.04 7.39 2.39
C ALA A 477 26.49 6.05 2.92
N PRO A 478 25.24 5.66 2.58
CA PRO A 478 24.62 4.42 3.07
C PRO A 478 25.45 3.17 2.79
N GLN A 479 26.04 3.06 1.61
CA GLN A 479 26.89 1.93 1.24
C GLN A 479 28.10 1.77 2.17
N VAL A 480 28.75 2.87 2.55
CA VAL A 480 29.94 2.87 3.41
C VAL A 480 29.55 2.49 4.84
N ARG A 481 28.45 3.05 5.35
CA ARG A 481 27.88 2.70 6.65
C ARG A 481 27.52 1.22 6.73
N PHE A 482 26.87 0.69 5.69
CA PHE A 482 26.55 -0.73 5.59
C PHE A 482 27.81 -1.60 5.61
N ALA A 483 28.84 -1.24 4.84
CA ALA A 483 30.08 -2.00 4.79
C ALA A 483 30.82 -2.02 6.14
N TYR A 484 30.92 -0.88 6.83
CA TYR A 484 31.52 -0.84 8.17
C TYR A 484 30.68 -1.59 9.21
N ASN A 485 29.34 -1.52 9.12
CA ASN A 485 28.47 -2.30 9.99
C ASN A 485 28.70 -3.81 9.77
N LEU A 486 28.79 -4.26 8.53
CA LEU A 486 29.09 -5.66 8.19
C LEU A 486 30.46 -6.09 8.74
N ILE A 487 31.51 -5.28 8.54
CA ILE A 487 32.85 -5.57 9.05
C ILE A 487 32.84 -5.66 10.58
N ALA A 488 32.23 -4.68 11.25
CA ALA A 488 32.11 -4.66 12.70
C ALA A 488 31.33 -5.88 13.22
N TYR A 489 30.24 -6.27 12.54
CA TYR A 489 29.43 -7.42 12.90
C TYR A 489 30.18 -8.75 12.76
N VAL A 490 30.94 -8.93 11.67
CA VAL A 490 31.79 -10.12 11.50
C VAL A 490 32.89 -10.15 12.56
N SER A 491 33.53 -9.01 12.87
CA SER A 491 34.50 -8.91 13.96
C SER A 491 33.88 -9.26 15.32
N PHE A 492 32.65 -8.80 15.59
CA PHE A 492 31.89 -9.17 16.78
C PHE A 492 31.69 -10.69 16.88
N LEU A 493 31.28 -11.35 15.80
CA LEU A 493 31.06 -12.81 15.81
C LEU A 493 32.35 -13.59 16.05
N VAL A 494 33.45 -13.18 15.41
CA VAL A 494 34.77 -13.78 15.63
C VAL A 494 35.20 -13.58 17.09
N TYR A 495 35.00 -12.38 17.62
CA TYR A 495 35.34 -12.05 18.99
C TYR A 495 34.49 -12.81 20.01
N PHE A 496 33.17 -12.90 19.80
CA PHE A 496 32.27 -13.67 20.66
C PHE A 496 32.63 -15.16 20.61
N THR A 497 32.93 -15.70 19.43
CA THR A 497 33.42 -17.09 19.29
C THR A 497 34.69 -17.30 20.11
N PHE A 498 35.66 -16.38 20.03
CA PHE A 498 36.89 -16.44 20.80
C PHE A 498 36.63 -16.41 22.32
N VAL A 499 35.78 -15.50 22.81
CA VAL A 499 35.43 -15.39 24.23
C VAL A 499 34.65 -16.62 24.72
N LEU A 500 33.76 -17.18 23.93
CA LEU A 500 32.99 -18.38 24.31
C LEU A 500 33.88 -19.62 24.42
N LEU A 501 34.79 -19.82 23.46
CA LEU A 501 35.67 -20.99 23.42
C LEU A 501 36.84 -20.92 24.41
N PHE A 502 37.46 -19.74 24.57
CA PHE A 502 38.68 -19.58 25.36
C PHE A 502 38.51 -18.70 26.61
N GLY A 503 37.42 -17.94 26.72
CA GLY A 503 37.23 -16.97 27.80
C GLY A 503 36.40 -17.47 28.98
N ILE A 504 35.62 -18.54 28.83
CA ILE A 504 34.73 -19.05 29.89
C ILE A 504 35.23 -20.41 30.35
N HIS A 505 36.07 -20.47 31.38
CA HIS A 505 36.63 -21.70 31.95
C HIS A 505 36.07 -21.97 33.36
N GLU A 506 36.11 -23.22 33.82
CA GLU A 506 35.59 -23.59 35.16
C GLU A 506 36.42 -22.96 36.30
N GLU A 507 37.68 -22.64 36.02
CA GLU A 507 38.63 -22.05 36.97
C GLU A 507 38.63 -20.51 36.97
N SER A 508 37.96 -19.85 36.02
CA SER A 508 37.91 -18.39 35.99
C SER A 508 36.96 -17.87 37.07
N THR A 509 37.55 -17.42 38.18
CA THR A 509 36.83 -16.84 39.32
C THR A 509 36.43 -15.38 39.10
N ASP A 510 37.06 -14.70 38.14
CA ASP A 510 36.84 -13.27 37.85
C ASP A 510 36.34 -13.02 36.42
N VAL A 511 35.57 -11.94 36.25
CA VAL A 511 35.16 -11.46 34.92
C VAL A 511 36.39 -10.92 34.19
N THR A 512 36.78 -11.60 33.10
CA THR A 512 37.96 -11.19 32.32
C THR A 512 37.63 -9.93 31.50
N PHE A 513 38.63 -9.07 31.26
CA PHE A 513 38.48 -7.89 30.37
C PHE A 513 37.85 -8.23 29.02
N SER A 514 38.14 -9.42 28.48
CA SER A 514 37.57 -9.87 27.22
C SER A 514 36.04 -10.05 27.27
N GLN A 515 35.51 -10.53 28.41
CA GLN A 515 34.08 -10.68 28.65
C GLN A 515 33.41 -9.31 28.83
N ILE A 516 34.06 -8.35 29.50
CA ILE A 516 33.53 -6.99 29.66
C ILE A 516 33.34 -6.31 28.29
N ILE A 517 34.31 -6.42 27.40
CA ILE A 517 34.21 -5.88 26.03
C ILE A 517 33.06 -6.55 25.27
N LEU A 518 32.87 -7.87 25.41
CA LEU A 518 31.76 -8.58 24.78
C LEU A 518 30.41 -8.07 25.30
N ILE A 519 30.28 -7.91 26.62
CA ILE A 519 29.06 -7.39 27.27
C ILE A 519 28.76 -5.99 26.76
N PHE A 520 29.77 -5.11 26.70
CA PHE A 520 29.60 -3.76 26.16
C PHE A 520 29.12 -3.76 24.71
N TRP A 521 29.67 -4.67 23.88
CA TRP A 521 29.25 -4.81 22.49
C TRP A 521 27.79 -5.25 22.38
N VAL A 522 27.38 -6.28 23.14
CA VAL A 522 26.00 -6.77 23.11
C VAL A 522 25.02 -5.73 23.67
N ILE A 523 25.41 -4.96 24.71
CA ILE A 523 24.60 -3.85 25.20
C ILE A 523 24.40 -2.79 24.10
N THR A 524 25.44 -2.49 23.32
CA THR A 524 25.32 -1.54 22.19
C THR A 524 24.34 -2.07 21.13
N LEU A 525 24.39 -3.36 20.81
CA LEU A 525 23.41 -4.00 19.92
C LEU A 525 22.00 -3.96 20.51
N ALA A 526 21.83 -4.27 21.79
CA ALA A 526 20.54 -4.23 22.47
C ALA A 526 19.93 -2.82 22.48
N ILE A 527 20.75 -1.77 22.69
CA ILE A 527 20.30 -0.38 22.60
C ILE A 527 19.83 -0.05 21.18
N GLU A 528 20.55 -0.52 20.17
CA GLU A 528 20.17 -0.31 18.77
C GLU A 528 18.85 -1.02 18.43
N GLU A 529 18.63 -2.25 18.90
CA GLU A 529 17.37 -2.97 18.74
C GLU A 529 16.21 -2.28 19.49
N ILE A 530 16.45 -1.78 20.72
CA ILE A 530 15.46 -1.00 21.47
C ILE A 530 15.13 0.30 20.73
N ARG A 531 16.14 0.98 20.18
CA ARG A 531 15.96 2.19 19.37
C ARG A 531 15.08 1.86 18.16
N GLN A 532 15.36 0.79 17.43
CA GLN A 532 14.55 0.38 16.28
C GLN A 532 13.11 0.04 16.69
N ALA A 533 12.91 -0.68 17.80
CA ALA A 533 11.58 -1.01 18.30
C ALA A 533 10.77 0.23 18.72
N VAL A 534 11.39 1.17 19.45
CA VAL A 534 10.74 2.39 19.97
C VAL A 534 10.44 3.40 18.87
N PHE A 535 11.38 3.60 17.94
CA PHE A 535 11.21 4.54 16.83
C PHE A 535 10.52 3.91 15.61
N SER A 536 10.11 2.64 15.71
CA SER A 536 9.28 2.03 14.66
C SER A 536 7.93 2.72 14.59
N SER A 537 7.56 3.19 13.40
CA SER A 537 6.27 3.84 13.15
C SER A 537 5.09 2.87 13.28
N THR A 538 5.34 1.56 13.27
CA THR A 538 4.33 0.48 13.17
C THR A 538 3.98 -0.19 14.50
N GLY A 539 4.57 0.23 15.62
CA GLY A 539 4.27 -0.31 16.96
C GLY A 539 4.90 -1.69 17.23
N LEU A 540 5.06 -2.01 18.51
CA LEU A 540 5.84 -3.18 18.98
C LEU A 540 5.33 -4.54 18.48
N SER A 541 4.01 -4.69 18.29
CA SER A 541 3.45 -5.97 17.83
C SER A 541 3.81 -6.28 16.38
N GLU A 542 3.90 -5.25 15.52
CA GLU A 542 4.29 -5.45 14.13
C GLU A 542 5.81 -5.65 14.01
N TYR A 543 6.59 -5.01 14.89
CA TYR A 543 8.04 -5.23 14.99
C TYR A 543 8.39 -6.69 15.26
N VAL A 544 7.73 -7.32 16.24
CA VAL A 544 8.01 -8.72 16.65
C VAL A 544 7.52 -9.75 15.60
N LYS A 545 6.62 -9.37 14.69
CA LYS A 545 6.17 -10.28 13.62
C LYS A 545 7.23 -10.47 12.53
N ASP A 546 8.19 -9.55 12.40
CA ASP A 546 9.30 -9.75 11.49
C ASP A 546 10.23 -10.83 12.04
N LEU A 547 10.51 -11.84 11.21
CA LEU A 547 11.34 -13.00 11.58
C LEU A 547 12.72 -12.55 12.03
N TRP A 548 13.28 -11.54 11.37
CA TRP A 548 14.63 -11.06 11.67
C TRP A 548 14.69 -10.35 13.01
N ASN A 549 13.75 -9.45 13.28
CA ASN A 549 13.67 -8.74 14.57
C ASN A 549 13.40 -9.69 15.73
N ALA A 550 12.58 -10.73 15.51
CA ALA A 550 12.36 -11.79 16.49
C ALA A 550 13.63 -12.60 16.78
N LEU A 551 14.45 -12.89 15.75
CA LEU A 551 15.74 -13.56 15.90
C LEU A 551 16.74 -12.70 16.70
N ASP A 552 16.81 -11.40 16.48
CA ASP A 552 17.70 -10.52 17.26
C ASP A 552 17.26 -10.40 18.71
N LEU A 553 15.95 -10.20 18.94
CA LEU A 553 15.40 -10.12 20.30
C LEU A 553 15.62 -11.42 21.08
N SER A 554 15.44 -12.57 20.42
CA SER A 554 15.74 -13.86 21.04
C SER A 554 17.25 -14.05 21.29
N GLY A 555 18.12 -13.62 20.38
CA GLY A 555 19.57 -13.65 20.54
C GLY A 555 20.05 -12.83 21.75
N VAL A 556 19.56 -11.61 21.92
CA VAL A 556 19.83 -10.76 23.09
C VAL A 556 19.21 -11.36 24.36
N GLY A 557 18.00 -11.92 24.28
CA GLY A 557 17.34 -12.58 25.41
C GLY A 557 18.15 -13.76 25.97
N PHE A 558 18.62 -14.66 25.10
CA PHE A 558 19.49 -15.77 25.51
C PHE A 558 20.85 -15.30 26.03
N PHE A 559 21.39 -14.19 25.50
CA PHE A 559 22.61 -13.59 26.03
C PHE A 559 22.40 -13.09 27.47
N CYS A 560 21.35 -12.32 27.72
CA CYS A 560 21.01 -11.81 29.05
C CYS A 560 20.78 -12.94 30.05
N PHE A 561 20.09 -14.01 29.64
CA PHE A 561 19.90 -15.20 30.47
C PHE A 561 21.22 -15.93 30.76
N GLY A 562 22.07 -16.11 29.75
CA GLY A 562 23.40 -16.72 29.92
C GLY A 562 24.31 -15.89 30.84
N LEU A 563 24.26 -14.57 30.71
CA LEU A 563 24.99 -13.63 31.56
C LEU A 563 24.46 -13.61 32.99
N LEU A 564 23.14 -13.68 33.19
CA LEU A 564 22.53 -13.80 34.51
C LEU A 564 23.03 -15.06 35.23
N MET A 565 23.00 -16.21 34.56
CA MET A 565 23.51 -17.47 35.10
C MET A 565 25.03 -17.40 35.40
N LEU A 566 25.80 -16.68 34.57
CA LEU A 566 27.21 -16.45 34.81
C LEU A 566 27.43 -15.59 36.07
N ILE A 567 26.67 -14.51 36.25
CA ILE A 567 26.76 -13.63 37.43
C ILE A 567 26.35 -14.37 38.71
N LEU A 568 25.30 -15.19 38.65
CA LEU A 568 24.87 -16.03 39.79
C LEU A 568 25.98 -17.02 40.21
N THR A 569 26.78 -17.50 39.26
CA THR A 569 27.95 -18.36 39.52
C THR A 569 29.09 -17.59 40.21
N LEU A 570 29.20 -16.27 40.00
CA LEU A 570 30.26 -15.40 40.52
C LEU A 570 29.91 -14.72 41.86
N TYR A 571 28.62 -14.49 42.15
CA TYR A 571 28.14 -13.83 43.38
C TYR A 571 28.49 -14.60 44.67
N ASP A 572 28.88 -15.86 44.53
CA ASP A 572 29.14 -16.79 45.61
C ASP A 572 30.34 -16.41 46.49
N GLN A 573 31.36 -15.73 45.96
CA GLN A 573 32.60 -15.50 46.69
C GLN A 573 32.55 -14.34 47.71
N GLN A 574 31.58 -13.40 47.59
CA GLN A 574 31.42 -12.26 48.52
C GLN A 574 30.19 -12.35 49.45
N ALA A 575 29.12 -13.04 49.06
CA ALA A 575 27.91 -13.13 49.88
C ALA A 575 28.06 -14.10 51.07
N ASN A 576 28.97 -15.07 50.96
CA ASN A 576 29.17 -16.12 51.95
C ASN A 576 29.72 -15.64 53.31
N THR A 577 30.26 -14.43 53.39
CA THR A 577 30.75 -13.85 54.65
C THR A 577 29.71 -13.03 55.40
N LEU A 578 28.60 -12.62 54.77
CA LEU A 578 27.61 -11.72 55.39
C LEU A 578 26.22 -12.36 55.58
N PHE A 579 25.85 -13.36 54.77
CA PHE A 579 24.48 -13.89 54.70
C PHE A 579 24.23 -15.20 55.46
N MET A 580 25.20 -15.70 56.24
CA MET A 580 25.07 -16.93 57.04
C MET A 580 24.19 -16.81 58.30
N SER A 581 23.64 -15.63 58.62
CA SER A 581 22.85 -15.42 59.85
C SER A 581 21.32 -15.36 59.67
N VAL A 582 20.79 -15.31 58.44
CA VAL A 582 19.35 -15.00 58.25
C VAL A 582 18.55 -16.08 57.51
N TRP A 583 19.14 -16.89 56.62
CA TRP A 583 18.41 -17.95 55.90
C TRP A 583 19.27 -19.19 55.64
N PRO A 584 18.91 -20.39 56.17
CA PRO A 584 19.57 -21.64 55.83
C PRO A 584 19.04 -22.12 54.48
N MET A 585 19.55 -21.56 53.39
CA MET A 585 19.41 -22.14 52.05
C MET A 585 20.59 -23.08 51.80
N GLU A 586 20.37 -24.21 51.13
CA GLU A 586 21.46 -25.08 50.69
C GLU A 586 22.49 -24.26 49.88
N PRO A 587 23.80 -24.49 50.07
CA PRO A 587 24.84 -23.66 49.47
C PRO A 587 24.80 -23.76 47.93
N ILE A 588 24.64 -22.60 47.27
CA ILE A 588 24.63 -22.43 45.81
C ILE A 588 25.88 -23.06 45.15
N TYR A 589 26.98 -23.21 45.90
CA TYR A 589 28.19 -23.98 45.57
C TYR A 589 27.94 -25.36 44.96
N ALA A 590 26.93 -26.11 45.45
CA ALA A 590 26.66 -27.46 44.97
C ALA A 590 26.24 -27.51 43.49
N TYR A 591 25.68 -26.40 42.99
CA TYR A 591 25.16 -26.27 41.62
C TYR A 591 26.00 -25.35 40.74
N LYS A 592 27.18 -24.89 41.21
CA LYS A 592 28.08 -24.00 40.46
C LYS A 592 28.42 -24.53 39.06
N GLY A 593 28.73 -25.82 38.96
CA GLY A 593 29.01 -26.48 37.69
C GLY A 593 27.81 -26.53 36.75
N ASP A 594 26.61 -26.72 37.29
CA ASP A 594 25.38 -26.79 36.50
C ASP A 594 24.95 -25.39 36.00
N PHE A 595 25.06 -24.35 36.82
CA PHE A 595 24.80 -22.98 36.37
C PHE A 595 25.78 -22.51 35.29
N LEU A 596 27.06 -22.87 35.39
CA LEU A 596 28.05 -22.57 34.36
C LEU A 596 27.74 -23.31 33.04
N ARG A 597 27.34 -24.57 33.11
CA ARG A 597 26.89 -25.34 31.93
C ARG A 597 25.68 -24.68 31.28
N MET A 598 24.69 -24.29 32.06
CA MET A 598 23.50 -23.60 31.57
C MET A 598 23.85 -22.24 30.94
N SER A 599 24.77 -21.49 31.54
CA SER A 599 25.29 -20.23 30.98
C SER A 599 25.97 -20.46 29.63
N ARG A 600 26.88 -21.45 29.52
CA ARG A 600 27.56 -21.78 28.26
C ARG A 600 26.58 -22.21 27.17
N ILE A 601 25.59 -23.04 27.51
CA ILE A 601 24.55 -23.47 26.56
C ILE A 601 23.76 -22.25 26.06
N ALA A 602 23.32 -21.38 26.96
CA ALA A 602 22.56 -20.18 26.59
C ALA A 602 23.38 -19.21 25.73
N LEU A 603 24.65 -18.99 26.06
CA LEU A 603 25.56 -18.15 25.26
C LEU A 603 25.88 -18.79 23.89
N SER A 604 25.95 -20.12 23.81
CA SER A 604 26.14 -20.84 22.54
C SER A 604 24.91 -20.70 21.62
N ILE A 605 23.70 -20.81 22.19
CA ILE A 605 22.45 -20.57 21.46
C ILE A 605 22.39 -19.11 21.00
N SER A 606 22.74 -18.16 21.87
CA SER A 606 22.82 -16.74 21.52
C SER A 606 23.78 -16.48 20.36
N LEU A 607 25.00 -17.04 20.41
CA LEU A 607 25.98 -16.94 19.33
C LEU A 607 25.44 -17.53 18.02
N PHE A 608 24.77 -18.68 18.06
CA PHE A 608 24.14 -19.28 16.89
C PHE A 608 23.07 -18.37 16.26
N LEU A 609 22.23 -17.73 17.08
CA LEU A 609 21.22 -16.79 16.60
C LEU A 609 21.87 -15.55 15.95
N PHE A 610 22.95 -15.01 16.51
CA PHE A 610 23.72 -13.95 15.88
C PHE A 610 24.40 -14.39 14.56
N PHE A 611 24.85 -15.64 14.44
CA PHE A 611 25.32 -16.16 13.15
C PHE A 611 24.22 -16.18 12.09
N MET A 612 23.00 -16.58 12.46
CA MET A 612 21.87 -16.59 11.53
C MET A 612 21.54 -15.19 10.99
N ARG A 613 21.72 -14.14 11.81
CA ARG A 613 21.53 -12.73 11.38
C ARG A 613 22.50 -12.29 10.28
N VAL A 614 23.66 -12.95 10.11
CA VAL A 614 24.57 -12.68 8.97
C VAL A 614 23.86 -12.83 7.63
N LEU A 615 22.92 -13.77 7.53
CA LEU A 615 22.15 -14.03 6.32
C LEU A 615 21.42 -12.78 5.81
N GLN A 616 20.96 -11.90 6.71
CA GLN A 616 20.28 -10.67 6.31
C GLN A 616 21.21 -9.67 5.60
N PHE A 617 22.50 -9.63 5.91
CA PHE A 617 23.44 -8.76 5.18
C PHE A 617 23.59 -9.18 3.72
N TYR A 618 23.48 -10.48 3.43
CA TYR A 618 23.51 -10.97 2.05
C TYR A 618 22.27 -10.57 1.23
N SER A 619 21.18 -10.14 1.88
CA SER A 619 19.95 -9.69 1.20
C SER A 619 20.16 -8.48 0.29
N VAL A 620 21.17 -7.65 0.57
CA VAL A 620 21.53 -6.47 -0.24
C VAL A 620 22.12 -6.87 -1.60
N SER A 621 22.67 -8.07 -1.73
CA SER A 621 23.27 -8.50 -2.99
C SER A 621 22.20 -8.86 -4.03
N LYS A 622 22.39 -8.38 -5.27
CA LYS A 622 21.47 -8.64 -6.40
C LYS A 622 21.29 -10.14 -6.71
N LEU A 623 22.27 -10.99 -6.35
CA LEU A 623 22.26 -12.43 -6.62
C LEU A 623 21.76 -13.27 -5.43
N LEU A 624 22.30 -13.05 -4.22
CA LEU A 624 21.94 -13.88 -3.06
C LEU A 624 20.64 -13.41 -2.39
N GLY A 625 20.25 -12.14 -2.55
CA GLY A 625 19.04 -11.61 -1.94
C GLY A 625 17.77 -12.38 -2.31
N PRO A 626 17.46 -12.56 -3.62
CA PRO A 626 16.33 -13.37 -4.04
C PRO A 626 16.40 -14.82 -3.57
N MET A 627 17.61 -15.41 -3.50
CA MET A 627 17.79 -16.78 -3.01
C MET A 627 17.43 -16.89 -1.52
N ILE A 628 17.80 -15.92 -0.69
CA ILE A 628 17.46 -15.90 0.74
C ILE A 628 15.95 -15.76 0.94
N VAL A 629 15.29 -14.90 0.17
CA VAL A 629 13.82 -14.76 0.20
C VAL A 629 13.14 -16.07 -0.22
N MET A 630 13.70 -16.79 -1.21
CA MET A 630 13.21 -18.10 -1.61
C MET A 630 13.39 -19.13 -0.49
N ILE A 631 14.57 -19.20 0.13
CA ILE A 631 14.85 -20.08 1.27
C ILE A 631 13.89 -19.81 2.42
N GLN A 632 13.67 -18.54 2.79
CA GLN A 632 12.74 -18.16 3.85
C GLN A 632 11.31 -18.66 3.56
N LYS A 633 10.83 -18.48 2.32
CA LYS A 633 9.50 -18.96 1.91
C LYS A 633 9.41 -20.48 1.93
N MET A 634 10.44 -21.18 1.45
CA MET A 634 10.48 -22.65 1.44
C MET A 634 10.52 -23.23 2.86
N ILE A 635 11.28 -22.61 3.79
CA ILE A 635 11.34 -23.05 5.18
C ILE A 635 9.95 -22.99 5.83
N VAL A 636 9.25 -21.87 5.71
CA VAL A 636 7.97 -21.67 6.40
C VAL A 636 6.83 -22.46 5.74
N LYS A 637 6.75 -22.46 4.41
CA LYS A 637 5.62 -23.08 3.69
C LYS A 637 5.76 -24.57 3.49
N ASP A 638 6.99 -25.07 3.29
CA ASP A 638 7.21 -26.46 2.86
C ASP A 638 7.92 -27.27 3.94
N LEU A 639 9.04 -26.77 4.47
CA LEU A 639 9.88 -27.52 5.42
C LEU A 639 9.22 -27.69 6.79
N VAL A 640 8.61 -26.65 7.37
CA VAL A 640 7.99 -26.75 8.70
C VAL A 640 6.84 -27.77 8.74
N PRO A 641 5.87 -27.75 7.81
CA PRO A 641 4.84 -28.81 7.75
C PRO A 641 5.42 -30.20 7.50
N PHE A 642 6.44 -30.30 6.64
CA PHE A 642 7.14 -31.56 6.40
C PHE A 642 7.82 -32.10 7.67
N MET A 643 8.52 -31.25 8.42
CA MET A 643 9.18 -31.61 9.69
C MET A 643 8.17 -32.03 10.75
N ALA A 644 6.97 -31.44 10.77
CA ALA A 644 5.89 -31.87 11.67
C ALA A 644 5.42 -33.29 11.35
N ILE A 645 5.21 -33.61 10.06
CA ILE A 645 4.86 -34.98 9.63
C ILE A 645 6.00 -35.95 9.94
N PHE A 646 7.25 -35.57 9.66
CA PHE A 646 8.43 -36.38 9.93
C PHE A 646 8.60 -36.67 11.43
N LEU A 647 8.34 -35.70 12.30
CA LEU A 647 8.39 -35.87 13.75
C LEU A 647 7.37 -36.92 14.23
N VAL A 648 6.14 -36.93 13.69
CA VAL A 648 5.11 -37.91 14.04
C VAL A 648 5.59 -39.33 13.75
N PHE A 649 6.15 -39.57 12.56
CA PHE A 649 6.68 -40.90 12.21
C PHE A 649 7.89 -41.29 13.05
N THR A 650 8.81 -40.35 13.30
CA THR A 650 10.03 -40.61 14.08
C THR A 650 9.70 -40.97 15.52
N VAL A 651 8.76 -40.25 16.15
CA VAL A 651 8.33 -40.54 17.53
C VAL A 651 7.55 -41.86 17.59
N ALA A 652 6.67 -42.13 16.63
CA ALA A 652 5.92 -43.40 16.57
C ALA A 652 6.87 -44.60 16.43
N TYR A 653 7.87 -44.49 15.56
CA TYR A 653 8.90 -45.51 15.40
C TYR A 653 9.75 -45.66 16.67
N ALA A 654 10.14 -44.55 17.30
CA ALA A 654 10.92 -44.58 18.54
C ALA A 654 10.22 -45.34 19.67
N VAL A 655 8.92 -45.08 19.86
CA VAL A 655 8.12 -45.77 20.88
C VAL A 655 8.00 -47.26 20.55
N LEU A 656 7.77 -47.60 19.27
CA LEU A 656 7.68 -49.01 18.83
C LEU A 656 9.00 -49.76 19.05
N GLN A 657 10.12 -49.20 18.59
CA GLN A 657 11.44 -49.81 18.73
C GLN A 657 11.82 -49.97 20.21
N TRP A 658 11.57 -48.94 21.03
CA TRP A 658 11.89 -48.98 22.45
C TRP A 658 11.06 -50.04 23.20
N ALA A 659 9.76 -50.12 22.92
CA ALA A 659 8.86 -51.09 23.54
C ALA A 659 9.20 -52.55 23.18
N VAL A 660 9.72 -52.80 21.97
CA VAL A 660 10.12 -54.14 21.54
C VAL A 660 11.50 -54.54 22.07
N THR A 661 12.44 -53.59 22.12
CA THR A 661 13.85 -53.88 22.44
C THR A 661 14.10 -53.95 23.95
N PHE A 662 13.45 -53.09 24.74
CA PHE A 662 13.70 -52.97 26.18
C PHE A 662 12.54 -53.52 27.02
N LYS A 663 12.86 -54.25 28.10
CA LYS A 663 11.86 -54.71 29.07
C LYS A 663 11.49 -53.59 30.05
N PRO A 664 10.21 -53.42 30.41
CA PRO A 664 9.80 -52.40 31.38
C PRO A 664 10.34 -52.75 32.77
N VAL A 665 11.06 -51.82 33.39
CA VAL A 665 11.57 -51.96 34.76
C VAL A 665 10.67 -51.20 35.73
N SER A 666 10.21 -51.89 36.77
CA SER A 666 9.38 -51.31 37.83
C SER A 666 10.23 -50.53 38.83
N GLY A 667 9.79 -49.31 39.20
CA GLY A 667 10.38 -48.54 40.31
C GLY A 667 11.33 -47.39 39.93
N LEU A 668 11.46 -47.04 38.64
CA LEU A 668 12.27 -45.89 38.24
C LEU A 668 11.61 -44.53 38.58
N PRO A 669 12.38 -43.53 39.04
CA PRO A 669 11.88 -42.17 39.23
C PRO A 669 11.44 -41.54 37.90
N LEU A 670 10.45 -40.64 37.95
CA LEU A 670 9.86 -39.98 36.76
C LEU A 670 10.93 -39.32 35.86
N SER A 671 11.99 -38.75 36.45
CA SER A 671 13.10 -38.13 35.71
C SER A 671 13.95 -39.14 34.92
N ALA A 672 14.06 -40.39 35.39
CA ALA A 672 14.75 -41.44 34.66
C ALA A 672 13.88 -41.99 33.52
N GLN A 673 12.57 -42.10 33.73
CA GLN A 673 11.61 -42.48 32.68
C GLN A 673 11.58 -41.43 31.55
N ALA A 674 11.59 -40.14 31.90
CA ALA A 674 11.64 -39.05 30.93
C ALA A 674 12.96 -39.04 30.13
N ARG A 675 14.10 -39.30 30.79
CA ARG A 675 15.40 -39.44 30.10
C ARG A 675 15.43 -40.62 29.14
N ALA A 676 14.89 -41.77 29.54
CA ALA A 676 14.79 -42.95 28.69
C ALA A 676 13.93 -42.67 27.44
N LEU A 677 12.79 -41.98 27.59
CA LEU A 677 11.96 -41.57 26.47
C LEU A 677 12.70 -40.61 25.53
N PHE A 678 13.42 -39.62 26.06
CA PHE A 678 14.19 -38.69 25.23
C PHE A 678 15.32 -39.38 24.47
N GLN A 679 16.03 -40.32 25.12
CA GLN A 679 17.05 -41.15 24.47
C GLN A 679 16.45 -42.01 23.35
N ALA A 680 15.28 -42.62 23.56
CA ALA A 680 14.58 -43.40 22.53
C ALA A 680 14.32 -42.57 21.27
N ILE A 681 13.79 -41.35 21.46
CA ILE A 681 13.53 -40.41 20.37
C ILE A 681 14.83 -39.97 19.69
N GLN A 682 15.88 -39.68 20.47
CA GLN A 682 17.19 -39.28 19.95
C GLN A 682 17.83 -40.37 19.08
N ILE A 683 17.86 -41.62 19.56
CA ILE A 683 18.44 -42.75 18.80
C ILE A 683 17.67 -42.92 17.48
N SER A 684 16.35 -42.90 17.54
CA SER A 684 15.48 -43.07 16.36
C SER A 684 15.68 -41.94 15.35
N TYR A 685 15.85 -40.71 15.82
CA TYR A 685 16.20 -39.59 14.96
C TYR A 685 17.57 -39.77 14.31
N LEU A 686 18.60 -40.17 15.05
CA LEU A 686 19.96 -40.39 14.51
C LEU A 686 20.00 -41.53 13.47
N GLN A 687 19.19 -42.56 13.64
CA GLN A 687 19.06 -43.64 12.65
C GLN A 687 18.56 -43.14 11.29
N THR A 688 17.75 -42.08 11.24
CA THR A 688 17.32 -41.48 9.97
C THR A 688 18.48 -40.89 9.17
N PHE A 689 19.60 -40.55 9.85
CA PHE A 689 20.86 -40.09 9.24
C PHE A 689 21.88 -41.22 9.07
N ASN A 690 21.44 -42.48 9.12
CA ASN A 690 22.27 -43.68 8.97
C ASN A 690 23.25 -43.94 10.13
N ASP A 691 23.04 -43.32 11.30
CA ASP A 691 23.70 -43.71 12.54
C ASP A 691 22.89 -44.82 13.22
N LEU A 692 23.07 -46.04 12.71
CA LEU A 692 22.24 -47.20 13.06
C LEU A 692 22.45 -47.70 14.49
N ASN A 693 23.51 -47.27 15.18
CA ASN A 693 23.87 -47.71 16.54
C ASN A 693 23.63 -49.22 16.75
N VAL A 694 24.10 -50.05 15.81
CA VAL A 694 23.74 -51.48 15.72
C VAL A 694 24.02 -52.22 17.04
N ASP A 695 25.13 -51.87 17.70
CA ASP A 695 25.54 -52.47 18.98
C ASP A 695 24.55 -52.21 20.13
N THR A 696 23.83 -51.08 20.11
CA THR A 696 22.84 -50.76 21.16
C THR A 696 21.54 -51.54 20.98
N ILE A 697 21.20 -51.91 19.74
CA ILE A 697 19.97 -52.63 19.38
C ILE A 697 20.18 -54.14 19.46
N THR A 698 21.38 -54.64 19.14
CA THR A 698 21.71 -56.07 19.18
C THR A 698 22.15 -56.57 20.56
N GLY A 699 22.09 -55.73 21.60
CA GLY A 699 22.43 -56.11 22.97
C GLY A 699 23.93 -56.22 23.25
N GLY A 700 24.75 -55.39 22.61
CA GLY A 700 26.17 -55.25 22.92
C GLY A 700 26.38 -54.94 24.40
N SER A 701 27.29 -55.68 25.03
CA SER A 701 27.41 -55.91 26.48
C SER A 701 27.76 -54.70 27.38
N ASN A 702 27.60 -53.45 26.92
CA ASN A 702 28.06 -52.25 27.62
C ASN A 702 27.01 -51.14 27.75
N PHE A 703 25.71 -51.45 27.79
CA PHE A 703 24.67 -50.48 28.14
C PHE A 703 23.95 -50.88 29.44
N ASN A 704 24.63 -50.69 30.56
CA ASN A 704 24.00 -50.58 31.88
C ASN A 704 23.43 -49.16 31.99
N LEU A 705 22.23 -48.95 31.47
CA LEU A 705 21.47 -47.71 31.67
C LEU A 705 20.08 -48.04 32.21
N ILE A 706 20.10 -48.82 33.29
CA ILE A 706 19.06 -48.90 34.33
C ILE A 706 19.77 -48.98 35.67
#